data_AF-A0ABD1WLR7-F1
#
_entry.id   AF-A0ABD1WLR7-F1
#
_cell.length_a   1.000
_cell.length_b   1.000
_cell.length_c   1.000
_cell.angle_alpha   90.00
_cell.angle_beta   90.00
_cell.angle_gamma   90.00
#
_symmetry.space_group_name_H-M   'P 1'
#
loop_
_entity.id
_entity.type
_entity.pdbx_description
1 polymer ?
#
loop_
_entity_poly.entity_id
_entity_poly.type
_entity_poly.pdbx_seq_one_letter_code
_entity_poly.pdbx_strand_id
1 'polypeptide(L)'
;MGSEGEIDKMNMQGVCDLENRVYVAVGKNVKEGKSLLSWAVKRFEGRSVCLLHVHQPTHLVSLVDRKLSASKFKRHAIKAFQELERRKMQKLLNEYLLFLSQMGVQADNVFIEMSNIGKGILQLIAQHGIKRLIMGALAETKNCSKLSEIKSNKAILVCKQAPVTCNIWFICNECLVYARTADFISCLATTMALSSPINNGETTLVHDCAENTEDDVGSVQSFEHSTMSMEKGVGTLNSTIPMMGRMRGDDSPLFSQANSPGHFPCSSSIPLLDYKLQGEETHDLHNNLQHAVVDAENSKQRACEESVRRWRAEEDALEATRKVEEAERLCMEEINRKKEMEEILVGQRQEIEALKNWLDQLVKELQLIQDQKPALESQLREAYCTEKELEEKIIQAVNLLITYKEKRDKVQMECDSAIREANKLRTSTKEEPMGICSTQFFGFSFTDIIEATQNFNPSQKIGEGRCGIVYKGMLHHVKVAIKMLPFSGYQSDSEFKREAEVLSQVRHPNLVPLIGACPESRSLIYEYIENGSLEDQLVCQVKTRPLPWQYRIRIATEICSALIFLHANSSCIIHGNLKPSNVLLDSNFVSKVSDLGISNFVSSHTLYSKNDPAISIFTDTEIFENGELTSESDVYSFGIVLLQLLTARPASGLARDVICALESGHLNKVLDMSAGDWPLDQAKQLAHLALWCCERKPSDRPNLVSEVWAVLEAMGDSCIVSCSTSSSSSLDSKDQRRIPSHFLCPIFQEIMKDPHIAADGFTYEGDAIRGWFNSGHKTSPMTNLKLEHTDLLPNYALYNAIQEWQQQS
;
A
#
# COMPACT_ATOMS: atom_id res chain seq x y z
N MET A 1 -12.06 37.97 -58.26
CA MET A 1 -10.66 37.66 -57.87
C MET A 1 -10.25 38.68 -56.82
N GLY A 2 -9.86 38.33 -55.61
CA GLY A 2 -9.91 37.02 -54.95
C GLY A 2 -9.61 37.22 -53.46
N SER A 3 -10.34 36.53 -52.57
CA SER A 3 -10.21 36.69 -51.12
C SER A 3 -10.76 35.48 -50.37
N GLU A 4 -10.24 34.29 -50.68
CA GLU A 4 -10.38 33.06 -49.91
C GLU A 4 -8.99 32.46 -49.77
N GLY A 5 -8.52 32.21 -48.53
CA GLY A 5 -7.19 31.63 -48.34
C GLY A 5 -6.43 31.89 -47.03
N GLU A 6 -7.08 32.28 -45.92
CA GLU A 6 -6.34 32.54 -44.66
C GLU A 6 -7.05 32.17 -43.35
N ILE A 7 -7.95 31.18 -43.36
CA ILE A 7 -8.62 30.67 -42.13
C ILE A 7 -8.17 29.24 -41.75
N ASP A 8 -7.78 28.39 -42.70
CA ASP A 8 -7.48 26.97 -42.42
C ASP A 8 -6.07 26.67 -41.86
N LYS A 9 -5.19 27.68 -41.68
CA LYS A 9 -3.83 27.44 -41.16
C LYS A 9 -3.70 27.43 -39.64
N MET A 10 -4.67 27.95 -38.88
CA MET A 10 -4.60 27.96 -37.40
C MET A 10 -5.10 26.67 -36.74
N ASN A 11 -5.95 25.88 -37.39
CA ASN A 11 -6.48 24.63 -36.81
C ASN A 11 -5.65 23.37 -37.10
N MET A 12 -4.65 23.44 -38.00
CA MET A 12 -3.77 22.30 -38.32
C MET A 12 -2.52 22.21 -37.43
N GLN A 13 -2.14 23.30 -36.73
CA GLN A 13 -0.96 23.30 -35.87
C GLN A 13 -1.16 22.48 -34.58
N GLY A 14 -2.38 22.47 -34.02
CA GLY A 14 -2.70 21.75 -32.77
C GLY A 14 -2.89 20.24 -32.93
N VAL A 15 -3.22 19.76 -34.14
CA VAL A 15 -3.45 18.33 -34.41
C VAL A 15 -2.13 17.59 -34.63
N CYS A 16 -1.15 18.22 -35.28
CA CYS A 16 0.17 17.63 -35.53
C CYS A 16 1.02 17.43 -34.26
N ASP A 17 0.80 18.23 -33.21
CA ASP A 17 1.68 18.23 -32.02
C ASP A 17 1.41 17.03 -31.07
N LEU A 18 0.19 16.49 -31.08
CA LEU A 18 -0.20 15.31 -30.28
C LEU A 18 0.40 14.00 -30.83
N GLU A 19 0.67 13.90 -32.12
CA GLU A 19 1.27 12.69 -32.72
C GLU A 19 2.79 12.64 -32.60
N ASN A 20 3.44 13.72 -32.16
CA ASN A 20 4.89 13.76 -31.98
C ASN A 20 5.35 13.78 -30.51
N ARG A 21 4.43 13.82 -29.54
CA ARG A 21 4.73 13.71 -28.10
C ARG A 21 4.96 12.26 -27.65
N VAL A 22 5.83 12.08 -26.66
CA VAL A 22 6.10 10.81 -25.95
C VAL A 22 5.99 11.04 -24.45
N TYR A 23 5.15 10.26 -23.76
CA TYR A 23 4.92 10.42 -22.33
C TYR A 23 5.79 9.44 -21.53
N VAL A 24 6.41 9.89 -20.44
CA VAL A 24 7.29 9.06 -19.60
C VAL A 24 6.83 9.11 -18.14
N ALA A 25 6.41 7.97 -17.59
CA ALA A 25 5.94 7.85 -16.22
C ALA A 25 7.13 7.82 -15.23
N VAL A 26 7.29 8.87 -14.41
CA VAL A 26 8.40 9.03 -13.46
C VAL A 26 7.98 8.84 -12.01
N GLY A 27 8.78 8.08 -11.27
CA GLY A 27 8.57 7.76 -9.85
C GLY A 27 9.22 8.76 -8.87
N LYS A 28 9.31 8.38 -7.59
CA LYS A 28 10.04 9.15 -6.56
C LYS A 28 11.56 8.94 -6.63
N ASN A 29 12.03 7.86 -7.28
CA ASN A 29 13.46 7.57 -7.43
C ASN A 29 14.05 8.29 -8.65
N VAL A 30 14.78 9.37 -8.39
CA VAL A 30 15.42 10.19 -9.43
C VAL A 30 16.39 9.40 -10.30
N LYS A 31 17.18 8.48 -9.72
CA LYS A 31 18.21 7.74 -10.47
C LYS A 31 17.60 6.81 -11.51
N GLU A 32 16.57 6.05 -11.12
CA GLU A 32 15.82 5.18 -12.05
C GLU A 32 15.06 5.98 -13.11
N GLY A 33 14.44 7.11 -12.72
CA GLY A 33 13.78 8.00 -13.65
C GLY A 33 14.73 8.63 -14.67
N LYS A 34 15.97 9.00 -14.27
CA LYS A 34 16.98 9.52 -15.20
C LYS A 34 17.40 8.46 -16.24
N SER A 35 17.63 7.20 -15.84
CA SER A 35 17.88 6.11 -16.81
C SER A 35 16.69 5.85 -17.75
N LEU A 36 15.46 5.94 -17.24
CA LEU A 36 14.24 5.81 -18.06
C LEU A 36 14.14 6.93 -19.11
N LEU A 37 14.44 8.17 -18.72
CA LEU A 37 14.45 9.33 -19.61
C LEU A 37 15.59 9.26 -20.63
N SER A 38 16.79 8.86 -20.23
CA SER A 38 17.92 8.63 -21.15
C SER A 38 17.56 7.62 -22.23
N TRP A 39 16.88 6.52 -21.87
CA TRP A 39 16.40 5.54 -22.86
C TRP A 39 15.34 6.15 -23.79
N ALA A 40 14.37 6.88 -23.23
CA ALA A 40 13.30 7.51 -24.01
C ALA A 40 13.85 8.49 -25.06
N VAL A 41 14.79 9.37 -24.67
CA VAL A 41 15.42 10.35 -25.57
C VAL A 41 16.23 9.65 -26.66
N LYS A 42 17.08 8.67 -26.31
CA LYS A 42 17.85 7.87 -27.30
C LYS A 42 16.96 7.12 -28.29
N ARG A 43 15.78 6.64 -27.86
CA ARG A 43 14.90 5.79 -28.69
C ARG A 43 13.94 6.58 -29.60
N PHE A 44 13.61 7.80 -29.19
CA PHE A 44 12.64 8.69 -29.84
C PHE A 44 13.24 10.08 -30.11
N GLU A 45 14.44 10.11 -30.71
CA GLU A 45 15.13 11.35 -31.09
C GLU A 45 14.23 12.25 -31.95
N GLY A 46 14.32 13.57 -31.71
CA GLY A 46 13.50 14.58 -32.39
C GLY A 46 12.04 14.69 -31.94
N ARG A 47 11.61 13.96 -30.90
CA ARG A 47 10.26 14.04 -30.32
C ARG A 47 10.23 14.83 -29.00
N SER A 48 9.13 15.54 -28.76
CA SER A 48 8.88 16.24 -27.49
C SER A 48 8.51 15.25 -26.38
N VAL A 49 9.15 15.37 -25.22
CA VAL A 49 8.95 14.45 -24.08
C VAL A 49 8.02 15.11 -23.06
N CYS A 50 7.04 14.38 -22.56
CA CYS A 50 6.17 14.84 -21.47
C CYS A 50 6.33 13.95 -20.24
N LEU A 51 6.68 14.54 -19.10
CA LEU A 51 6.78 13.82 -17.83
C LEU A 51 5.39 13.57 -17.26
N LEU A 52 5.12 12.32 -16.88
CA LEU A 52 3.86 11.89 -16.27
C LEU A 52 4.12 11.45 -14.83
N HIS A 53 3.47 12.09 -13.85
CA HIS A 53 3.64 11.76 -12.44
C HIS A 53 2.32 11.60 -11.70
N VAL A 54 2.17 10.52 -10.94
CA VAL A 54 1.04 10.37 -10.01
C VAL A 54 1.55 10.60 -8.59
N HIS A 55 1.16 11.75 -8.03
CA HIS A 55 1.42 12.05 -6.64
C HIS A 55 0.47 11.25 -5.77
N GLN A 56 1.02 10.42 -4.89
CA GLN A 56 0.26 9.68 -3.89
C GLN A 56 0.37 10.44 -2.56
N PRO A 57 -0.65 11.25 -2.18
CA PRO A 57 -0.62 12.05 -0.96
C PRO A 57 -0.62 11.16 0.28
N THR A 58 0.12 11.56 1.31
CA THR A 58 0.24 10.75 2.53
C THR A 58 -0.96 10.98 3.44
N HIS A 59 -1.70 9.91 3.78
CA HIS A 59 -2.92 9.99 4.60
C HIS A 59 -2.60 10.31 6.07
N LEU A 60 -2.47 11.60 6.40
CA LEU A 60 -2.16 12.09 7.75
C LEU A 60 -3.15 11.65 8.86
N VAL A 61 -4.32 11.13 8.47
CA VAL A 61 -5.34 10.57 9.37
C VAL A 61 -4.84 9.30 10.08
N SER A 62 -3.83 8.59 9.55
CA SER A 62 -3.25 7.40 10.21
C SER A 62 -2.21 7.71 11.29
N LEU A 63 -1.67 8.94 11.32
CA LEU A 63 -0.59 9.36 12.23
C LEU A 63 -1.07 10.26 13.37
N VAL A 64 -2.29 10.80 13.30
CA VAL A 64 -2.85 11.71 14.32
C VAL A 64 -4.01 11.06 15.04
N ASP A 65 -3.72 10.61 16.26
CA ASP A 65 -4.57 9.87 17.18
C ASP A 65 -6.03 10.39 17.29
N ARG A 66 -6.93 9.47 17.60
CA ARG A 66 -8.40 9.58 17.47
C ARG A 66 -9.05 10.52 18.50
N LYS A 67 -8.27 11.11 19.41
CA LYS A 67 -8.76 11.83 20.61
C LYS A 67 -8.91 13.35 20.50
N LEU A 68 -8.50 13.98 19.39
CA LEU A 68 -8.74 15.40 19.16
C LEU A 68 -9.92 15.64 18.22
N SER A 69 -11.06 16.00 18.82
CA SER A 69 -12.24 16.52 18.13
C SER A 69 -11.89 17.73 17.25
N ALA A 70 -12.68 17.94 16.19
CA ALA A 70 -12.42 18.72 14.98
C ALA A 70 -11.95 20.19 15.17
N SER A 71 -10.74 20.39 15.69
CA SER A 71 -10.15 21.72 15.87
C SER A 71 -9.77 22.35 14.53
N LYS A 72 -9.96 23.68 14.44
CA LYS A 72 -9.57 24.50 13.27
C LYS A 72 -8.07 24.32 12.95
N PHE A 73 -7.26 24.05 13.97
CA PHE A 73 -5.83 23.75 13.89
C PHE A 73 -5.52 22.46 13.08
N LYS A 74 -6.25 21.36 13.30
CA LYS A 74 -6.03 20.09 12.55
C LYS A 74 -6.21 20.28 11.03
N ARG A 75 -7.15 21.14 10.60
CA ARG A 75 -7.32 21.48 9.18
C ARG A 75 -6.17 22.31 8.61
N HIS A 76 -5.61 23.24 9.39
CA HIS A 76 -4.46 24.06 8.93
C HIS A 76 -3.17 23.24 8.87
N ALA A 77 -2.93 22.37 9.85
CA ALA A 77 -1.80 21.44 9.83
C ALA A 77 -1.85 20.47 8.63
N ILE A 78 -3.02 19.89 8.33
CA ILE A 78 -3.20 19.03 7.15
C ILE A 78 -2.96 19.82 5.85
N LYS A 79 -3.51 21.02 5.71
CA LYS A 79 -3.27 21.88 4.52
C LYS A 79 -1.79 22.25 4.36
N ALA A 80 -1.11 22.62 5.44
CA ALA A 80 0.32 22.97 5.41
C ALA A 80 1.20 21.76 5.03
N PHE A 81 0.84 20.56 5.48
CA PHE A 81 1.53 19.33 5.09
C PHE A 81 1.29 18.96 3.63
N GLN A 82 0.04 19.04 3.14
CA GLN A 82 -0.29 18.82 1.73
C GLN A 82 0.48 19.80 0.81
N GLU A 83 0.57 21.07 1.21
CA GLU A 83 1.36 22.08 0.51
C GLU A 83 2.87 21.77 0.52
N LEU A 84 3.40 21.21 1.62
CA LEU A 84 4.79 20.74 1.68
C LEU A 84 5.03 19.52 0.77
N GLU A 85 4.09 18.57 0.67
CA GLU A 85 4.17 17.44 -0.27
C GLU A 85 4.14 17.91 -1.73
N ARG A 86 3.27 18.88 -2.07
CA ARG A 86 3.23 19.53 -3.39
C ARG A 86 4.54 20.23 -3.74
N ARG A 87 5.14 20.98 -2.80
CA ARG A 87 6.45 21.61 -3.03
C ARG A 87 7.57 20.60 -3.25
N LYS A 88 7.56 19.47 -2.54
CA LYS A 88 8.51 18.36 -2.77
C LYS A 88 8.31 17.73 -4.15
N MET A 89 7.07 17.51 -4.57
CA MET A 89 6.72 17.03 -5.91
C MET A 89 7.20 18.01 -6.99
N GLN A 90 6.96 19.32 -6.83
CA GLN A 90 7.39 20.32 -7.81
C GLN A 90 8.92 20.36 -7.94
N LYS A 91 9.66 20.28 -6.82
CA LYS A 91 11.13 20.16 -6.86
C LYS A 91 11.60 18.92 -7.63
N LEU A 92 10.97 17.77 -7.38
CA LEU A 92 11.25 16.51 -8.09
C LEU A 92 11.01 16.62 -9.60
N LEU A 93 9.86 17.17 -10.01
CA LEU A 93 9.52 17.38 -11.42
C LEU A 93 10.48 18.37 -12.09
N ASN A 94 10.84 19.46 -11.41
CA ASN A 94 11.81 20.42 -11.91
C ASN A 94 13.21 19.79 -12.10
N GLU A 95 13.62 18.85 -11.24
CA GLU A 95 14.89 18.13 -11.42
C GLU A 95 14.90 17.25 -12.68
N TYR A 96 13.78 16.57 -12.98
CA TYR A 96 13.62 15.80 -14.22
C TYR A 96 13.56 16.70 -15.47
N LEU A 97 12.89 17.86 -15.39
CA LEU A 97 12.87 18.85 -16.49
C LEU A 97 14.27 19.42 -16.75
N LEU A 98 15.02 19.75 -15.69
CA LEU A 98 16.41 20.22 -15.82
C LEU A 98 17.30 19.17 -16.47
N PHE A 99 17.11 17.89 -16.14
CA PHE A 99 17.83 16.78 -16.77
C PHE A 99 17.50 16.64 -18.27
N LEU A 100 16.23 16.76 -18.67
CA LEU A 100 15.84 16.76 -20.08
C LEU A 100 16.38 17.98 -20.85
N SER A 101 16.39 19.16 -20.22
CA SER A 101 16.99 20.38 -20.77
C SER A 101 18.50 20.23 -20.98
N GLN A 102 19.22 19.56 -20.07
CA GLN A 102 20.64 19.21 -20.24
C GLN A 102 20.87 18.23 -21.41
N MET A 103 19.88 17.41 -21.75
CA MET A 103 19.88 16.54 -22.95
C MET A 103 19.40 17.25 -24.23
N GLY A 104 19.13 18.56 -24.18
CA GLY A 104 18.69 19.34 -25.35
C GLY A 104 17.22 19.13 -25.74
N VAL A 105 16.40 18.52 -24.88
CA VAL A 105 15.00 18.19 -25.16
C VAL A 105 14.07 19.17 -24.45
N GLN A 106 13.19 19.84 -25.20
CA GLN A 106 12.06 20.57 -24.60
C GLN A 106 11.02 19.60 -24.07
N ALA A 107 10.61 19.82 -22.83
CA ALA A 107 9.73 18.91 -22.12
C ALA A 107 8.73 19.65 -21.22
N ASP A 108 7.50 19.13 -21.22
CA ASP A 108 6.43 19.54 -20.31
C ASP A 108 6.26 18.50 -19.20
N ASN A 109 5.48 18.82 -18.16
CA ASN A 109 5.01 17.82 -17.20
C ASN A 109 3.50 17.88 -16.97
N VAL A 110 2.93 16.73 -16.62
CA VAL A 110 1.53 16.56 -16.22
C VAL A 110 1.51 15.67 -14.98
N PHE A 111 0.73 16.07 -13.98
CA PHE A 111 0.58 15.30 -12.75
C PHE A 111 -0.87 15.20 -12.27
N ILE A 112 -1.15 14.18 -11.46
CA ILE A 112 -2.44 14.00 -10.77
C ILE A 112 -2.21 13.53 -9.33
N GLU A 113 -3.05 13.97 -8.40
CA GLU A 113 -3.06 13.50 -7.01
C GLU A 113 -4.03 12.32 -6.86
N MET A 114 -3.52 11.10 -6.67
CA MET A 114 -4.34 9.89 -6.52
C MET A 114 -3.74 8.86 -5.56
N SER A 115 -4.61 8.20 -4.78
CA SER A 115 -4.24 7.15 -3.83
C SER A 115 -3.69 5.87 -4.47
N ASN A 116 -3.97 5.61 -5.75
CA ASN A 116 -3.46 4.48 -6.51
C ASN A 116 -2.75 4.95 -7.78
N ILE A 117 -1.44 4.73 -7.83
CA ILE A 117 -0.56 5.17 -8.94
C ILE A 117 -0.98 4.57 -10.28
N GLY A 118 -1.33 3.28 -10.34
CA GLY A 118 -1.73 2.63 -11.58
C GLY A 118 -3.02 3.21 -12.15
N LYS A 119 -4.03 3.45 -11.30
CA LYS A 119 -5.28 4.13 -11.69
C LYS A 119 -5.04 5.57 -12.11
N GLY A 120 -4.11 6.30 -11.48
CA GLY A 120 -3.75 7.66 -11.88
C GLY A 120 -3.08 7.73 -13.25
N ILE A 121 -2.22 6.77 -13.59
CA ILE A 121 -1.65 6.66 -14.94
C ILE A 121 -2.76 6.43 -15.97
N LEU A 122 -3.71 5.51 -15.70
CA LEU A 122 -4.87 5.28 -16.58
C LEU A 122 -5.73 6.53 -16.77
N GLN A 123 -6.00 7.27 -15.70
CA GLN A 123 -6.76 8.52 -15.76
C GLN A 123 -6.04 9.57 -16.60
N LEU A 124 -4.73 9.73 -16.46
CA LEU A 124 -3.93 10.64 -17.29
C LEU A 124 -3.88 10.21 -18.76
N ILE A 125 -3.82 8.90 -19.05
CA ILE A 125 -3.94 8.38 -20.43
C ILE A 125 -5.28 8.79 -21.06
N ALA A 126 -6.37 8.65 -20.31
CA ALA A 126 -7.70 9.02 -20.77
C ALA A 126 -7.89 10.54 -20.94
N GLN A 127 -7.43 11.33 -19.96
CA GLN A 127 -7.58 12.80 -19.96
C GLN A 127 -6.76 13.49 -21.05
N HIS A 128 -5.56 12.98 -21.36
CA HIS A 128 -4.64 13.60 -22.33
C HIS A 128 -4.52 12.83 -23.65
N GLY A 129 -5.35 11.79 -23.89
CA GLY A 129 -5.36 11.03 -25.13
C GLY A 129 -4.02 10.36 -25.47
N ILE A 130 -3.31 9.85 -24.46
CA ILE A 130 -1.90 9.44 -24.59
C ILE A 130 -1.76 8.23 -25.55
N LYS A 131 -1.19 8.48 -26.74
CA LYS A 131 -0.90 7.42 -27.74
C LYS A 131 0.42 6.67 -27.49
N ARG A 132 1.37 7.24 -26.74
CA ARG A 132 2.71 6.67 -26.49
C ARG A 132 3.15 6.88 -25.05
N LEU A 133 3.34 5.81 -24.29
CA LEU A 133 3.74 5.82 -22.88
C LEU A 133 4.98 4.94 -22.62
N ILE A 134 5.96 5.47 -21.89
CA ILE A 134 7.14 4.75 -21.42
C ILE A 134 7.08 4.67 -19.89
N MET A 135 7.31 3.50 -19.30
CA MET A 135 7.26 3.32 -17.86
C MET A 135 8.21 2.22 -17.34
N GLY A 136 8.49 2.22 -16.04
CA GLY A 136 9.33 1.19 -15.41
C GLY A 136 8.64 -0.18 -15.34
N ALA A 137 9.37 -1.25 -15.70
CA ALA A 137 8.88 -2.63 -15.66
C ALA A 137 8.90 -3.26 -14.25
N LEU A 138 9.82 -2.79 -13.39
CA LEU A 138 10.10 -3.35 -12.06
C LEU A 138 9.65 -2.41 -10.94
N ALA A 139 9.37 -3.00 -9.76
CA ALA A 139 8.98 -2.28 -8.56
C ALA A 139 10.09 -2.37 -7.49
N GLU A 140 11.21 -1.66 -7.71
CA GLU A 140 12.23 -1.36 -6.69
C GLU A 140 13.23 -2.51 -6.33
N THR A 141 13.66 -3.35 -7.28
CA THR A 141 14.80 -4.30 -7.06
C THR A 141 15.84 -4.26 -8.20
N LYS A 142 17.12 -4.54 -7.89
CA LYS A 142 18.28 -4.13 -8.73
C LYS A 142 18.78 -5.14 -9.78
N ASN A 143 18.16 -6.31 -9.94
CA ASN A 143 18.69 -7.39 -10.79
C ASN A 143 17.86 -7.58 -12.07
N CYS A 144 18.44 -7.24 -13.23
CA CYS A 144 17.70 -7.16 -14.50
C CYS A 144 18.42 -7.78 -15.72
N SER A 145 18.99 -8.99 -15.57
CA SER A 145 19.71 -9.69 -16.65
C SER A 145 18.98 -10.91 -17.27
N LYS A 146 17.81 -11.30 -16.74
CA LYS A 146 17.03 -12.47 -17.20
C LYS A 146 15.51 -12.27 -16.99
N LEU A 147 14.89 -11.30 -17.67
CA LEU A 147 13.45 -11.02 -17.53
C LEU A 147 12.77 -10.82 -18.89
N SER A 148 11.79 -11.67 -19.17
CA SER A 148 10.86 -11.59 -20.32
C SER A 148 9.47 -11.05 -19.92
N GLU A 149 9.25 -10.75 -18.64
CA GLU A 149 7.91 -10.43 -18.09
C GLU A 149 7.91 -9.24 -17.13
N ILE A 150 6.80 -8.50 -17.12
CA ILE A 150 6.54 -7.37 -16.23
C ILE A 150 6.23 -7.87 -14.82
N LYS A 151 6.94 -7.37 -13.79
CA LYS A 151 6.74 -7.77 -12.39
C LYS A 151 6.09 -6.71 -11.49
N SER A 152 6.00 -5.46 -11.94
CA SER A 152 5.35 -4.39 -11.17
C SER A 152 3.83 -4.48 -11.27
N ASN A 153 3.13 -4.65 -10.14
CA ASN A 153 1.65 -4.64 -10.09
C ASN A 153 1.03 -3.36 -10.71
N LYS A 154 1.71 -2.21 -10.58
CA LYS A 154 1.31 -0.94 -11.20
C LYS A 154 1.42 -1.02 -12.72
N ALA A 155 2.51 -1.62 -13.22
CA ALA A 155 2.78 -1.79 -14.64
C ALA A 155 1.86 -2.84 -15.29
N ILE A 156 1.61 -3.97 -14.63
CA ILE A 156 0.65 -5.00 -15.07
C ILE A 156 -0.76 -4.41 -15.21
N LEU A 157 -1.19 -3.60 -14.23
CA LEU A 157 -2.51 -2.94 -14.26
C LEU A 157 -2.64 -1.97 -15.44
N VAL A 158 -1.63 -1.11 -15.67
CA VAL A 158 -1.62 -0.20 -16.82
C VAL A 158 -1.56 -0.97 -18.15
N CYS A 159 -0.73 -2.02 -18.25
CA CYS A 159 -0.64 -2.88 -19.43
C CYS A 159 -1.97 -3.54 -19.81
N LYS A 160 -2.76 -3.96 -18.82
CA LYS A 160 -4.06 -4.62 -19.03
C LYS A 160 -5.22 -3.65 -19.29
N GLN A 161 -5.22 -2.47 -18.66
CA GLN A 161 -6.39 -1.58 -18.63
C GLN A 161 -6.26 -0.30 -19.47
N ALA A 162 -5.05 0.05 -19.94
CA ALA A 162 -4.91 1.22 -20.81
C ALA A 162 -5.54 0.96 -22.21
N PRO A 163 -6.16 1.97 -22.86
CA PRO A 163 -6.76 1.83 -24.18
C PRO A 163 -5.85 1.15 -25.20
N VAL A 164 -6.40 0.33 -26.10
CA VAL A 164 -5.64 -0.40 -27.14
C VAL A 164 -4.90 0.52 -28.12
N THR A 165 -5.35 1.78 -28.23
CA THR A 165 -4.72 2.86 -29.00
C THR A 165 -3.46 3.46 -28.35
N CYS A 166 -3.14 3.06 -27.12
CA CYS A 166 -1.96 3.49 -26.38
C CYS A 166 -0.82 2.46 -26.50
N ASN A 167 0.24 2.80 -27.21
CA ASN A 167 1.46 2.01 -27.27
C ASN A 167 2.28 2.21 -25.99
N ILE A 168 2.70 1.13 -25.33
CA ILE A 168 3.38 1.17 -24.02
C ILE A 168 4.69 0.40 -24.04
N TRP A 169 5.78 1.02 -23.57
CA TRP A 169 7.10 0.39 -23.41
C TRP A 169 7.49 0.30 -21.93
N PHE A 170 7.88 -0.92 -21.50
CA PHE A 170 8.26 -1.23 -20.13
C PHE A 170 9.78 -1.44 -20.05
N ILE A 171 10.48 -0.54 -19.35
CA ILE A 171 11.94 -0.45 -19.34
C ILE A 171 12.50 -0.81 -17.96
N CYS A 172 13.70 -1.39 -17.94
CA CYS A 172 14.49 -1.68 -16.75
C CYS A 172 15.98 -1.50 -17.08
N ASN A 173 16.71 -0.65 -16.35
CA ASN A 173 18.15 -0.42 -16.53
C ASN A 173 18.58 -0.17 -18.01
N GLU A 174 17.87 0.71 -18.72
CA GLU A 174 18.04 0.99 -20.16
C GLU A 174 17.76 -0.20 -21.12
N CYS A 175 17.25 -1.33 -20.63
CA CYS A 175 16.76 -2.45 -21.46
C CYS A 175 15.22 -2.43 -21.58
N LEU A 176 14.72 -2.70 -22.79
CA LEU A 176 13.30 -2.94 -23.05
C LEU A 176 12.93 -4.36 -22.57
N VAL A 177 12.02 -4.45 -21.60
CA VAL A 177 11.54 -5.74 -21.04
C VAL A 177 10.30 -6.23 -21.78
N TYR A 178 9.37 -5.33 -22.09
CA TYR A 178 8.12 -5.65 -22.79
C TYR A 178 7.60 -4.43 -23.54
N ALA A 179 6.96 -4.63 -24.70
CA ALA A 179 6.28 -3.59 -25.45
C ALA A 179 4.87 -4.06 -25.83
N ARG A 180 3.88 -3.19 -25.60
CA ARG A 180 2.49 -3.37 -26.04
C ARG A 180 2.24 -2.41 -27.19
N THR A 181 2.23 -2.91 -28.42
CA THR A 181 1.93 -2.12 -29.62
C THR A 181 0.56 -2.49 -30.21
N ALA A 182 -0.13 -1.52 -30.81
CA ALA A 182 -1.45 -1.70 -31.40
C ALA A 182 -1.50 -2.81 -32.47
N ASP A 183 -0.42 -2.98 -33.24
CA ASP A 183 -0.30 -3.98 -34.31
C ASP A 183 -0.44 -5.43 -33.81
N PHE A 184 -0.13 -5.69 -32.53
CA PHE A 184 -0.22 -7.03 -31.94
C PHE A 184 -1.66 -7.48 -31.62
N ILE A 185 -2.64 -6.56 -31.60
CA ILE A 185 -4.02 -6.86 -31.17
C ILE A 185 -4.92 -7.25 -32.35
N SER A 186 -4.54 -6.86 -33.58
CA SER A 186 -5.17 -7.33 -34.83
C SER A 186 -5.24 -8.87 -34.91
N CYS A 187 -4.21 -9.55 -34.42
CA CYS A 187 -4.12 -11.02 -34.46
C CYS A 187 -4.94 -11.73 -33.36
N LEU A 188 -5.25 -11.07 -32.23
CA LEU A 188 -6.04 -11.68 -31.15
C LEU A 188 -7.56 -11.47 -31.32
N ALA A 189 -7.99 -10.38 -31.97
CA ALA A 189 -9.40 -10.06 -32.13
C ALA A 189 -10.16 -11.07 -33.00
N THR A 190 -9.48 -11.69 -33.98
CA THR A 190 -10.05 -12.71 -34.87
C THR A 190 -10.30 -14.05 -34.18
N THR A 191 -9.59 -14.34 -33.08
CA THR A 191 -9.55 -15.67 -32.46
C THR A 191 -10.49 -15.83 -31.26
N MET A 192 -11.07 -14.74 -30.74
CA MET A 192 -11.99 -14.76 -29.60
C MET A 192 -13.47 -14.58 -29.99
N ALA A 193 -13.79 -14.58 -31.28
CA ALA A 193 -15.15 -14.37 -31.80
C ALA A 193 -15.91 -15.67 -32.14
N LEU A 194 -15.48 -16.83 -31.61
CA LEU A 194 -16.17 -18.12 -31.75
C LEU A 194 -15.97 -19.01 -30.50
N SER A 195 -16.75 -18.78 -29.44
CA SER A 195 -17.30 -19.83 -28.54
C SER A 195 -18.00 -19.22 -27.31
N SER A 196 -19.32 -19.32 -27.30
CA SER A 196 -20.14 -19.28 -26.09
C SER A 196 -20.27 -20.72 -25.53
N PRO A 197 -20.24 -20.93 -24.20
CA PRO A 197 -20.55 -22.24 -23.63
C PRO A 197 -22.01 -22.32 -23.15
N ILE A 198 -22.73 -23.34 -23.61
CA ILE A 198 -23.96 -23.84 -22.99
C ILE A 198 -23.74 -25.32 -22.62
N ASN A 199 -23.82 -25.59 -21.30
CA ASN A 199 -24.12 -26.86 -20.61
C ASN A 199 -23.48 -28.22 -21.01
N ASN A 200 -22.98 -28.88 -19.95
CA ASN A 200 -23.11 -30.30 -19.59
C ASN A 200 -22.52 -31.42 -20.48
N GLY A 201 -21.93 -32.42 -19.82
CA GLY A 201 -21.98 -33.80 -20.33
C GLY A 201 -20.65 -34.56 -20.46
N GLU A 202 -20.08 -34.95 -19.32
CA GLU A 202 -19.60 -36.32 -19.04
C GLU A 202 -18.85 -37.19 -20.09
N THR A 203 -17.64 -37.61 -19.67
CA THR A 203 -16.99 -38.95 -19.82
C THR A 203 -16.10 -39.36 -21.02
N THR A 204 -14.93 -39.88 -20.60
CA THR A 204 -14.12 -41.02 -21.12
C THR A 204 -13.28 -40.92 -22.42
N LEU A 205 -11.94 -40.94 -22.18
CA LEU A 205 -10.90 -41.78 -22.84
C LEU A 205 -10.61 -41.55 -24.35
N VAL A 206 -9.40 -41.75 -24.91
CA VAL A 206 -8.14 -42.38 -24.44
C VAL A 206 -6.90 -41.70 -25.07
N HIS A 207 -5.75 -41.80 -24.38
CA HIS A 207 -4.34 -41.94 -24.85
C HIS A 207 -3.71 -41.10 -26.00
N ASP A 208 -2.53 -40.55 -25.67
CA ASP A 208 -1.24 -40.56 -26.40
C ASP A 208 -1.06 -39.77 -27.71
N CYS A 209 -0.17 -38.76 -27.73
CA CYS A 209 1.28 -38.82 -28.11
C CYS A 209 1.51 -38.74 -29.63
N ALA A 210 2.51 -38.03 -30.17
CA ALA A 210 3.47 -37.08 -29.60
C ALA A 210 4.09 -36.22 -30.73
N GLU A 211 5.02 -35.33 -30.38
CA GLU A 211 6.16 -34.85 -31.20
C GLU A 211 5.90 -33.99 -32.47
N ASN A 212 6.26 -32.71 -32.33
CA ASN A 212 7.35 -32.02 -33.04
C ASN A 212 7.61 -32.33 -34.52
N THR A 213 7.74 -31.28 -35.34
CA THR A 213 9.05 -30.86 -35.91
C THR A 213 8.95 -29.48 -36.55
N GLU A 214 10.12 -28.85 -36.72
CA GLU A 214 10.33 -27.50 -37.29
C GLU A 214 10.46 -27.56 -38.84
N ASP A 215 10.26 -26.42 -39.52
CA ASP A 215 11.27 -25.75 -40.37
C ASP A 215 10.80 -25.02 -41.66
N ASP A 216 11.38 -23.81 -41.79
CA ASP A 216 11.91 -23.08 -42.95
C ASP A 216 11.08 -22.37 -44.08
N VAL A 217 11.46 -21.08 -44.22
CA VAL A 217 11.84 -20.31 -45.43
C VAL A 217 10.83 -20.02 -46.57
N GLY A 218 10.79 -18.74 -46.98
CA GLY A 218 10.53 -18.37 -48.38
C GLY A 218 9.95 -16.97 -48.63
N SER A 219 10.79 -15.97 -48.88
CA SER A 219 10.38 -14.62 -49.33
C SER A 219 10.13 -14.58 -50.85
N VAL A 220 9.25 -13.68 -51.34
CA VAL A 220 9.57 -12.63 -52.35
C VAL A 220 8.32 -11.79 -52.72
N GLN A 221 8.56 -10.54 -53.15
CA GLN A 221 7.60 -9.46 -53.39
C GLN A 221 6.95 -9.52 -54.80
N SER A 222 5.78 -8.86 -55.00
CA SER A 222 5.73 -7.49 -55.59
C SER A 222 4.49 -7.10 -56.44
N PHE A 223 4.24 -5.77 -56.48
CA PHE A 223 3.60 -4.90 -57.50
C PHE A 223 2.09 -4.92 -57.88
N GLU A 224 1.42 -3.79 -57.54
CA GLU A 224 0.47 -2.91 -58.29
C GLU A 224 -0.70 -3.49 -59.15
N HIS A 225 -1.94 -2.95 -59.15
CA HIS A 225 -2.29 -1.61 -59.68
C HIS A 225 -3.76 -1.14 -59.40
N SER A 226 -3.94 0.19 -59.27
CA SER A 226 -5.03 1.07 -59.77
C SER A 226 -6.56 0.80 -59.65
N THR A 227 -7.19 1.55 -58.74
CA THR A 227 -8.26 2.57 -58.95
C THR A 227 -9.23 2.55 -60.17
N MET A 228 -10.55 2.56 -59.89
CA MET A 228 -11.58 3.61 -60.25
C MET A 228 -12.96 3.05 -60.64
N SER A 229 -14.05 3.57 -60.05
CA SER A 229 -15.15 4.29 -60.74
C SER A 229 -16.39 4.54 -59.85
N MET A 230 -17.17 5.58 -60.19
CA MET A 230 -18.42 5.99 -59.52
C MET A 230 -19.66 5.27 -60.11
N GLU A 231 -20.77 5.24 -59.37
CA GLU A 231 -22.07 5.64 -59.94
C GLU A 231 -23.09 6.14 -58.90
N LYS A 232 -24.16 6.79 -59.36
CA LYS A 232 -25.13 7.56 -58.57
C LYS A 232 -26.45 6.81 -58.34
N GLY A 233 -27.15 7.12 -57.24
CA GLY A 233 -28.57 6.83 -57.04
C GLY A 233 -29.24 7.91 -56.17
N VAL A 234 -30.40 8.43 -56.59
CA VAL A 234 -31.17 9.49 -55.90
C VAL A 234 -32.55 8.93 -55.50
N GLY A 235 -33.04 9.27 -54.30
CA GLY A 235 -34.28 8.70 -53.74
C GLY A 235 -34.94 9.49 -52.60
N THR A 236 -35.47 10.66 -52.94
CA THR A 236 -36.54 11.50 -52.34
C THR A 236 -37.29 11.06 -51.05
N LEU A 237 -37.32 11.98 -50.07
CA LEU A 237 -38.36 12.36 -49.07
C LEU A 237 -39.40 11.32 -48.55
N ASN A 238 -39.55 11.24 -47.22
CA ASN A 238 -40.67 11.91 -46.52
C ASN A 238 -40.52 11.90 -44.99
N SER A 239 -40.96 12.98 -44.34
CA SER A 239 -41.09 13.11 -42.88
C SER A 239 -42.58 13.11 -42.49
N THR A 240 -42.90 12.62 -41.28
CA THR A 240 -44.28 12.73 -40.74
C THR A 240 -44.23 12.84 -39.23
N ILE A 241 -44.88 13.88 -38.70
CA ILE A 241 -45.07 14.16 -37.27
C ILE A 241 -46.52 13.80 -36.90
N PRO A 242 -46.79 13.11 -35.78
CA PRO A 242 -48.12 13.02 -35.18
C PRO A 242 -48.35 14.07 -34.08
N MET A 243 -49.62 14.44 -33.85
CA MET A 243 -50.07 15.54 -32.97
C MET A 243 -51.22 15.08 -32.02
N MET A 244 -51.58 15.91 -31.02
CA MET A 244 -52.61 15.80 -29.94
C MET A 244 -52.05 15.33 -28.57
N GLY A 245 -52.49 15.79 -27.38
CA GLY A 245 -53.51 16.77 -26.90
C GLY A 245 -53.62 16.67 -25.34
N ARG A 246 -54.43 17.38 -24.52
CA ARG A 246 -55.35 18.55 -24.61
C ARG A 246 -55.74 18.97 -23.15
N MET A 247 -56.58 20.02 -22.94
CA MET A 247 -57.18 20.53 -21.65
C MET A 247 -56.28 21.48 -20.83
N ARG A 248 -56.73 22.51 -20.08
CA ARG A 248 -58.00 23.29 -19.86
C ARG A 248 -57.54 24.61 -19.14
N GLY A 249 -58.20 25.77 -19.06
CA GLY A 249 -59.50 26.36 -19.42
C GLY A 249 -59.38 27.88 -19.10
N ASP A 250 -59.99 28.78 -19.88
CA ASP A 250 -61.27 29.47 -19.61
C ASP A 250 -61.18 30.63 -18.60
N ASP A 251 -61.27 31.88 -19.10
CA ASP A 251 -62.37 32.80 -18.77
C ASP A 251 -62.41 34.00 -19.76
N SER A 252 -63.60 34.48 -20.09
CA SER A 252 -63.91 35.66 -20.94
C SER A 252 -65.09 36.42 -20.28
N PRO A 253 -65.48 37.66 -20.67
CA PRO A 253 -66.35 37.83 -21.85
C PRO A 253 -66.44 39.22 -22.57
N LEU A 254 -66.67 39.16 -23.90
CA LEU A 254 -67.58 40.04 -24.71
C LEU A 254 -67.26 41.57 -24.85
N PHE A 255 -67.74 42.32 -25.85
CA PHE A 255 -68.75 42.09 -26.91
C PHE A 255 -68.33 42.78 -28.25
N SER A 256 -68.90 42.32 -29.37
CA SER A 256 -68.66 42.76 -30.76
C SER A 256 -69.36 44.07 -31.19
N GLN A 257 -68.90 44.68 -32.30
CA GLN A 257 -69.83 45.07 -33.39
C GLN A 257 -69.15 45.21 -34.76
N ALA A 258 -69.96 45.09 -35.82
CA ALA A 258 -69.57 45.25 -37.22
C ALA A 258 -70.53 46.22 -37.92
N ASN A 259 -70.06 46.96 -38.94
CA ASN A 259 -70.66 47.02 -40.28
C ASN A 259 -70.11 48.17 -41.15
N SER A 260 -70.17 47.94 -42.46
CA SER A 260 -69.85 48.87 -43.55
C SER A 260 -70.84 50.06 -43.66
N PRO A 261 -70.41 51.23 -44.17
CA PRO A 261 -71.31 52.35 -44.45
C PRO A 261 -72.15 52.11 -45.72
N GLY A 262 -73.46 52.02 -45.56
CA GLY A 262 -74.42 51.97 -46.67
C GLY A 262 -74.92 53.37 -47.06
N HIS A 263 -75.12 53.58 -48.36
CA HIS A 263 -75.81 54.77 -48.88
C HIS A 263 -77.26 54.86 -48.36
N PHE A 264 -77.70 56.06 -48.00
CA PHE A 264 -79.12 56.42 -47.94
C PHE A 264 -79.37 57.75 -48.66
N PRO A 265 -80.24 57.79 -49.69
CA PRO A 265 -80.75 59.02 -50.25
C PRO A 265 -81.97 59.50 -49.45
N CYS A 266 -82.17 60.81 -49.36
CA CYS A 266 -83.44 61.37 -48.92
C CYS A 266 -83.90 62.44 -49.91
N SER A 267 -84.77 62.04 -50.83
CA SER A 267 -85.63 62.94 -51.60
C SER A 267 -87.06 62.70 -51.20
N SER A 268 -87.74 63.74 -50.72
CA SER A 268 -89.18 63.75 -50.57
C SER A 268 -89.71 65.12 -50.98
N SER A 269 -90.10 65.23 -52.26
CA SER A 269 -90.85 66.36 -52.78
C SER A 269 -92.31 66.25 -52.33
N ILE A 270 -92.91 67.36 -51.88
CA ILE A 270 -94.36 67.49 -51.74
C ILE A 270 -94.80 68.68 -52.61
N PRO A 271 -95.62 68.47 -53.66
CA PRO A 271 -96.21 69.55 -54.44
C PRO A 271 -97.62 69.89 -53.94
N LEU A 272 -98.02 71.17 -53.89
CA LEU A 272 -99.42 71.51 -54.16
C LEU A 272 -99.72 72.98 -54.53
N LEU A 273 -100.43 73.10 -55.65
CA LEU A 273 -101.44 74.09 -56.08
C LEU A 273 -101.14 75.60 -56.15
N ASP A 274 -101.21 76.06 -57.41
CA ASP A 274 -101.53 77.40 -57.86
C ASP A 274 -103.04 77.71 -57.67
N TYR A 275 -103.36 78.87 -57.12
CA TYR A 275 -104.70 79.49 -57.18
C TYR A 275 -104.55 81.01 -57.24
N LYS A 276 -104.83 81.60 -58.41
CA LYS A 276 -105.00 83.05 -58.57
C LYS A 276 -106.33 83.49 -57.94
N LEU A 277 -106.29 84.57 -57.15
CA LEU A 277 -107.07 85.80 -57.40
C LEU A 277 -106.71 86.94 -56.42
N GLN A 278 -106.28 88.06 -57.02
CA GLN A 278 -106.41 89.46 -56.57
C GLN A 278 -106.29 89.81 -55.07
N GLY A 279 -105.16 90.43 -54.73
CA GLY A 279 -104.94 91.22 -53.52
C GLY A 279 -103.50 91.73 -53.49
N GLU A 280 -103.30 93.03 -53.69
CA GLU A 280 -101.97 93.67 -53.66
C GLU A 280 -101.43 93.70 -52.23
N GLU A 281 -100.73 92.63 -51.82
CA GLU A 281 -99.80 92.59 -50.66
C GLU A 281 -99.00 91.26 -50.57
N THR A 282 -99.29 90.26 -51.42
CA THR A 282 -98.76 88.88 -51.26
C THR A 282 -97.47 88.57 -52.03
N HIS A 283 -96.97 89.46 -52.89
CA HIS A 283 -95.76 89.22 -53.68
C HIS A 283 -94.47 89.30 -52.83
N ASP A 284 -94.45 90.16 -51.81
CA ASP A 284 -93.37 90.21 -50.81
C ASP A 284 -93.37 88.97 -49.93
N LEU A 285 -94.53 88.44 -49.54
CA LEU A 285 -94.61 87.26 -48.68
C LEU A 285 -94.07 85.99 -49.37
N HIS A 286 -94.32 85.81 -50.67
CA HIS A 286 -93.75 84.69 -51.42
C HIS A 286 -92.24 84.83 -51.62
N ASN A 287 -91.76 86.03 -51.95
CA ASN A 287 -90.32 86.31 -52.07
C ASN A 287 -89.60 86.10 -50.72
N ASN A 288 -90.17 86.59 -49.61
CA ASN A 288 -89.63 86.41 -48.27
C ASN A 288 -89.59 84.93 -47.86
N LEU A 289 -90.58 84.12 -48.25
CA LEU A 289 -90.57 82.68 -47.99
C LEU A 289 -89.50 81.95 -48.82
N GLN A 290 -89.34 82.29 -50.11
CA GLN A 290 -88.25 81.74 -50.93
C GLN A 290 -86.87 82.13 -50.38
N HIS A 291 -86.69 83.39 -49.97
CA HIS A 291 -85.45 83.86 -49.35
C HIS A 291 -85.16 83.11 -48.04
N ALA A 292 -86.16 82.94 -47.18
CA ALA A 292 -86.04 82.17 -45.94
C ALA A 292 -85.69 80.69 -46.16
N VAL A 293 -86.20 80.05 -47.22
CA VAL A 293 -85.83 78.67 -47.59
C VAL A 293 -84.37 78.60 -48.07
N VAL A 294 -83.92 79.55 -48.91
CA VAL A 294 -82.53 79.63 -49.36
C VAL A 294 -81.59 79.93 -48.18
N ASP A 295 -81.96 80.83 -47.28
CA ASP A 295 -81.20 81.14 -46.07
C ASP A 295 -81.16 79.97 -45.08
N ALA A 296 -82.22 79.16 -45.00
CA ALA A 296 -82.24 77.94 -44.21
C ALA A 296 -81.33 76.86 -44.81
N GLU A 297 -81.36 76.63 -46.12
CA GLU A 297 -80.48 75.67 -46.80
C GLU A 297 -79.00 76.11 -46.72
N ASN A 298 -78.70 77.39 -46.94
CA ASN A 298 -77.37 77.98 -46.74
C ASN A 298 -76.90 77.87 -45.28
N SER A 299 -77.80 77.97 -44.30
CA SER A 299 -77.46 77.82 -42.88
C SER A 299 -77.23 76.35 -42.50
N LYS A 300 -78.00 75.43 -43.08
CA LYS A 300 -77.82 73.98 -42.95
C LYS A 300 -76.52 73.51 -43.61
N GLN A 301 -76.15 74.05 -44.77
CA GLN A 301 -74.85 73.78 -45.39
C GLN A 301 -73.70 74.30 -44.53
N ARG A 302 -73.76 75.55 -44.04
CA ARG A 302 -72.75 76.10 -43.12
C ARG A 302 -72.62 75.27 -41.83
N ALA A 303 -73.74 74.78 -41.28
CA ALA A 303 -73.72 73.89 -40.12
C ALA A 303 -73.07 72.54 -40.44
N CYS A 304 -73.32 71.96 -41.62
CA CYS A 304 -72.69 70.72 -42.08
C CYS A 304 -71.17 70.89 -42.26
N GLU A 305 -70.73 71.96 -42.94
CA GLU A 305 -69.30 72.28 -43.12
C GLU A 305 -68.57 72.50 -41.80
N GLU A 306 -69.24 73.15 -40.84
CA GLU A 306 -68.71 73.36 -39.49
C GLU A 306 -68.65 72.05 -38.69
N SER A 307 -69.64 71.16 -38.83
CA SER A 307 -69.59 69.81 -38.24
C SER A 307 -68.45 68.97 -38.81
N VAL A 308 -68.19 69.04 -40.13
CA VAL A 308 -67.05 68.35 -40.76
C VAL A 308 -65.72 68.94 -40.29
N ARG A 309 -65.63 70.27 -40.10
CA ARG A 309 -64.44 70.92 -39.51
C ARG A 309 -64.18 70.43 -38.09
N ARG A 310 -65.22 70.33 -37.25
CA ARG A 310 -65.09 69.82 -35.88
C ARG A 310 -64.68 68.36 -35.85
N TRP A 311 -65.30 67.51 -36.68
CA TRP A 311 -64.94 66.09 -36.77
C TRP A 311 -63.47 65.88 -37.18
N ARG A 312 -62.96 66.67 -38.14
CA ARG A 312 -61.53 66.63 -38.49
C ARG A 312 -60.63 67.12 -37.36
N ALA A 313 -61.00 68.20 -36.67
CA ALA A 313 -60.24 68.68 -35.53
C ALA A 313 -60.24 67.69 -34.34
N GLU A 314 -61.32 66.91 -34.19
CA GLU A 314 -61.44 65.82 -33.23
C GLU A 314 -60.58 64.61 -33.63
N GLU A 315 -60.57 64.23 -34.92
CA GLU A 315 -59.68 63.21 -35.48
C GLU A 315 -58.19 63.59 -35.33
N ASP A 316 -57.82 64.82 -35.69
CA ASP A 316 -56.46 65.36 -35.50
C ASP A 316 -56.05 65.39 -34.02
N ALA A 317 -56.98 65.73 -33.11
CA ALA A 317 -56.73 65.74 -31.67
C ALA A 317 -56.54 64.31 -31.12
N LEU A 318 -57.34 63.34 -31.55
CA LEU A 318 -57.19 61.93 -31.16
C LEU A 318 -55.86 61.34 -31.66
N GLU A 319 -55.47 61.62 -32.90
CA GLU A 319 -54.18 61.17 -33.43
C GLU A 319 -52.98 61.87 -32.77
N ALA A 320 -53.14 63.14 -32.34
CA ALA A 320 -52.15 63.81 -31.51
C ALA A 320 -52.03 63.17 -30.12
N THR A 321 -53.15 62.86 -29.45
CA THR A 321 -53.16 62.13 -28.17
C THR A 321 -52.50 60.76 -28.29
N ARG A 322 -52.84 59.98 -29.32
CA ARG A 322 -52.23 58.66 -29.58
C ARG A 322 -50.70 58.74 -29.76
N LYS A 323 -50.20 59.79 -30.41
CA LYS A 323 -48.76 60.05 -30.56
C LYS A 323 -48.08 60.45 -29.24
N VAL A 324 -48.78 61.17 -28.36
CA VAL A 324 -48.27 61.49 -27.01
C VAL A 324 -48.19 60.21 -26.16
N GLU A 325 -49.24 59.40 -26.11
CA GLU A 325 -49.25 58.11 -25.39
C GLU A 325 -48.16 57.15 -25.90
N GLU A 326 -47.93 57.12 -27.21
CA GLU A 326 -46.85 56.34 -27.83
C GLU A 326 -45.46 56.85 -27.45
N ALA A 327 -45.25 58.17 -27.40
CA ALA A 327 -44.00 58.78 -26.96
C ALA A 327 -43.76 58.59 -25.44
N GLU A 328 -44.81 58.66 -24.62
CA GLU A 328 -44.76 58.39 -23.18
C GLU A 328 -44.38 56.93 -22.90
N ARG A 329 -44.96 55.98 -23.64
CA ARG A 329 -44.62 54.55 -23.56
C ARG A 329 -43.15 54.30 -23.88
N LEU A 330 -42.63 54.88 -24.97
CA LEU A 330 -41.22 54.77 -25.36
C LEU A 330 -40.28 55.43 -24.33
N CYS A 331 -40.68 56.58 -23.76
CA CYS A 331 -39.94 57.23 -22.69
C CYS A 331 -39.85 56.35 -21.43
N MET A 332 -40.96 55.70 -21.05
CA MET A 332 -41.01 54.79 -19.91
C MET A 332 -40.12 53.56 -20.12
N GLU A 333 -40.10 52.99 -21.33
CA GLU A 333 -39.24 51.86 -21.70
C GLU A 333 -37.74 52.23 -21.59
N GLU A 334 -37.34 53.39 -22.12
CA GLU A 334 -35.97 53.90 -21.97
C GLU A 334 -35.59 54.23 -20.51
N ILE A 335 -36.53 54.68 -19.68
CA ILE A 335 -36.31 54.87 -18.24
C ILE A 335 -36.06 53.53 -17.54
N ASN A 336 -36.84 52.49 -17.86
CA ASN A 336 -36.67 51.17 -17.28
C ASN A 336 -35.34 50.54 -17.72
N ARG A 337 -35.01 50.59 -19.01
CA ARG A 337 -33.72 50.11 -19.55
C ARG A 337 -32.52 50.82 -18.92
N LYS A 338 -32.65 52.11 -18.58
CA LYS A 338 -31.61 52.86 -17.83
C LYS A 338 -31.46 52.37 -16.38
N LYS A 339 -32.57 52.10 -15.68
CA LYS A 339 -32.54 51.55 -14.31
C LYS A 339 -31.89 50.17 -14.27
N GLU A 340 -32.26 49.26 -15.18
CA GLU A 340 -31.64 47.93 -15.29
C GLU A 340 -30.12 48.02 -15.50
N MET A 341 -29.67 48.91 -16.39
CA MET A 341 -28.25 49.17 -16.61
C MET A 341 -27.55 49.76 -15.37
N GLU A 342 -28.22 50.66 -14.64
CA GLU A 342 -27.70 51.26 -13.41
C GLU A 342 -27.57 50.23 -12.28
N GLU A 343 -28.55 49.33 -12.12
CA GLU A 343 -28.48 48.21 -11.16
C GLU A 343 -27.32 47.26 -11.48
N ILE A 344 -27.13 46.90 -12.76
CA ILE A 344 -25.98 46.07 -13.20
C ILE A 344 -24.64 46.78 -12.89
N LEU A 345 -24.54 48.09 -13.15
CA LEU A 345 -23.33 48.87 -12.86
C LEU A 345 -23.07 49.01 -11.35
N VAL A 346 -24.11 49.06 -10.51
CA VAL A 346 -23.97 49.02 -9.05
C VAL A 346 -23.47 47.65 -8.59
N GLY A 347 -24.00 46.56 -9.14
CA GLY A 347 -23.52 45.19 -8.86
C GLY A 347 -22.03 45.02 -9.21
N GLN A 348 -21.64 45.37 -10.44
CA GLN A 348 -20.24 45.32 -10.88
C GLN A 348 -19.30 46.18 -10.00
N ARG A 349 -19.77 47.34 -9.54
CA ARG A 349 -19.00 48.20 -8.62
C ARG A 349 -18.79 47.54 -7.25
N GLN A 350 -19.80 46.87 -6.72
CA GLN A 350 -19.70 46.12 -5.47
C GLN A 350 -18.74 44.92 -5.59
N GLU A 351 -18.78 44.19 -6.71
CA GLU A 351 -17.82 43.10 -6.99
C GLU A 351 -16.37 43.60 -7.08
N ILE A 352 -16.13 44.70 -7.79
CA ILE A 352 -14.79 45.31 -7.91
C ILE A 352 -14.27 45.76 -6.53
N GLU A 353 -15.12 46.38 -5.71
CA GLU A 353 -14.71 46.82 -4.36
C GLU A 353 -14.48 45.62 -3.43
N ALA A 354 -15.25 44.53 -3.55
CA ALA A 354 -15.00 43.29 -2.81
C ALA A 354 -13.66 42.64 -3.21
N LEU A 355 -13.35 42.58 -4.51
CA LEU A 355 -12.06 42.09 -5.02
C LEU A 355 -10.88 42.96 -4.57
N LYS A 356 -11.05 44.28 -4.53
CA LYS A 356 -10.05 45.23 -4.03
C LYS A 356 -9.76 45.03 -2.54
N ASN A 357 -10.79 44.91 -1.70
CA ASN A 357 -10.63 44.60 -0.28
C ASN A 357 -9.94 43.24 -0.05
N TRP A 358 -10.20 42.24 -0.90
CA TRP A 358 -9.51 40.95 -0.85
C TRP A 358 -8.02 41.06 -1.24
N LEU A 359 -7.70 41.86 -2.28
CA LEU A 359 -6.33 42.15 -2.67
C LEU A 359 -5.56 42.87 -1.54
N ASP A 360 -6.15 43.87 -0.91
CA ASP A 360 -5.55 44.59 0.22
C ASP A 360 -5.28 43.66 1.43
N GLN A 361 -6.13 42.65 1.64
CA GLN A 361 -5.91 41.63 2.66
C GLN A 361 -4.72 40.71 2.31
N LEU A 362 -4.62 40.26 1.05
CA LEU A 362 -3.47 39.46 0.59
C LEU A 362 -2.14 40.23 0.69
N VAL A 363 -2.14 41.52 0.36
CA VAL A 363 -0.93 42.36 0.47
C VAL A 363 -0.44 42.43 1.91
N LYS A 364 -1.35 42.55 2.90
CA LYS A 364 -0.99 42.52 4.33
C LYS A 364 -0.43 41.17 4.78
N GLU A 365 -1.00 40.07 4.30
CA GLU A 365 -0.51 38.71 4.61
C GLU A 365 0.86 38.44 3.98
N LEU A 366 1.09 38.90 2.74
CA LEU A 366 2.40 38.84 2.09
C LEU A 366 3.46 39.65 2.85
N GLN A 367 3.12 40.87 3.29
CA GLN A 367 4.04 41.69 4.09
C GLN A 367 4.44 40.98 5.39
N LEU A 368 3.47 40.43 6.14
CA LEU A 368 3.73 39.69 7.37
C LEU A 368 4.66 38.48 7.15
N ILE A 369 4.47 37.73 6.07
CA ILE A 369 5.34 36.60 5.70
C ILE A 369 6.75 37.12 5.34
N GLN A 370 6.84 38.25 4.65
CA GLN A 370 8.10 38.84 4.24
C GLN A 370 8.90 39.40 5.43
N ASP A 371 8.22 39.93 6.45
CA ASP A 371 8.83 40.39 7.71
C ASP A 371 9.31 39.21 8.59
N GLN A 372 8.64 38.06 8.54
CA GLN A 372 9.02 36.83 9.26
C GLN A 372 10.19 36.07 8.61
N LYS A 373 10.31 36.14 7.28
CA LYS A 373 11.35 35.46 6.50
C LYS A 373 12.78 35.68 7.01
N PRO A 374 13.30 36.91 7.25
CA PRO A 374 14.68 37.12 7.68
C PRO A 374 14.99 36.52 9.06
N ALA A 375 14.01 36.45 9.97
CA ALA A 375 14.19 35.82 11.29
C ALA A 375 14.41 34.29 11.16
N LEU A 376 13.59 33.64 10.33
CA LEU A 376 13.73 32.21 10.03
C LEU A 376 15.05 31.91 9.28
N GLU A 377 15.46 32.78 8.36
CA GLU A 377 16.77 32.66 7.70
C GLU A 377 17.94 32.85 8.67
N SER A 378 17.80 33.66 9.73
CA SER A 378 18.82 33.79 10.78
C SER A 378 18.94 32.52 11.62
N GLN A 379 17.80 31.98 12.08
CA GLN A 379 17.76 30.71 12.82
C GLN A 379 18.34 29.55 12.01
N LEU A 380 18.10 29.52 10.69
CA LEU A 380 18.68 28.50 9.81
C LEU A 380 20.21 28.65 9.68
N ARG A 381 20.73 29.89 9.64
CA ARG A 381 22.19 30.14 9.63
C ARG A 381 22.83 29.73 10.97
N GLU A 382 22.20 30.05 12.09
CA GLU A 382 22.67 29.64 13.42
C GLU A 382 22.70 28.11 13.56
N ALA A 383 21.63 27.43 13.14
CA ALA A 383 21.58 25.97 13.10
C ALA A 383 22.73 25.39 12.25
N TYR A 384 22.96 25.91 11.04
CA TYR A 384 24.05 25.45 10.16
C TYR A 384 25.45 25.68 10.74
N CYS A 385 25.67 26.80 11.43
CA CYS A 385 26.91 27.03 12.18
C CYS A 385 27.10 26.00 13.29
N THR A 386 26.07 25.70 14.09
CA THR A 386 26.18 24.67 15.15
C THR A 386 26.36 23.26 14.60
N GLU A 387 25.74 22.92 13.47
CA GLU A 387 25.94 21.65 12.77
C GLU A 387 27.41 21.47 12.38
N LYS A 388 28.02 22.49 11.77
CA LYS A 388 29.44 22.46 11.40
C LYS A 388 30.38 22.36 12.60
N GLU A 389 30.09 23.08 13.69
CA GLU A 389 30.87 22.94 14.94
C GLU A 389 30.80 21.52 15.51
N LEU A 390 29.64 20.86 15.42
CA LEU A 390 29.47 19.48 15.87
C LEU A 390 30.21 18.51 14.94
N GLU A 391 30.18 18.73 13.63
CA GLU A 391 30.97 17.96 12.65
C GLU A 391 32.48 18.04 12.94
N GLU A 392 33.01 19.25 13.17
CA GLU A 392 34.42 19.45 13.54
C GLU A 392 34.76 18.75 14.88
N LYS A 393 33.86 18.79 15.88
CA LYS A 393 34.03 18.06 17.16
C LYS A 393 33.97 16.53 16.97
N ILE A 394 33.12 16.02 16.08
CA ILE A 394 33.06 14.60 15.72
C ILE A 394 34.37 14.16 15.06
N ILE A 395 34.90 14.94 14.10
CA ILE A 395 36.18 14.65 13.45
C ILE A 395 37.32 14.61 14.49
N GLN A 396 37.36 15.55 15.43
CA GLN A 396 38.33 15.54 16.53
C GLN A 396 38.20 14.29 17.42
N ALA A 397 36.97 13.89 17.79
CA ALA A 397 36.72 12.70 18.58
C ALA A 397 37.11 11.41 17.84
N VAL A 398 36.83 11.31 16.53
CA VAL A 398 37.23 10.17 15.69
C VAL A 398 38.75 10.06 15.59
N ASN A 399 39.46 11.18 15.37
CA ASN A 399 40.93 11.19 15.37
C ASN A 399 41.49 10.74 16.72
N LEU A 400 40.91 11.19 17.83
CA LEU A 400 41.31 10.76 19.16
C LEU A 400 41.08 9.24 19.35
N LEU A 401 39.95 8.69 18.92
CA LEU A 401 39.66 7.25 18.95
C LEU A 401 40.66 6.44 18.11
N ILE A 402 41.09 6.95 16.94
CA ILE A 402 42.15 6.33 16.14
C ILE A 402 43.45 6.25 16.94
N THR A 403 43.89 7.35 17.59
CA THR A 403 45.12 7.32 18.41
C THR A 403 45.02 6.40 19.63
N TYR A 404 43.82 6.24 20.23
CA TYR A 404 43.60 5.25 21.30
C TYR A 404 43.64 3.82 20.78
N LYS A 405 43.08 3.58 19.57
CA LYS A 405 43.17 2.28 18.90
C LYS A 405 44.62 1.91 18.60
N GLU A 406 45.42 2.82 18.04
CA GLU A 406 46.85 2.59 17.78
C GLU A 406 47.63 2.25 19.07
N LYS A 407 47.36 2.96 20.17
CA LYS A 407 47.95 2.66 21.49
C LYS A 407 47.54 1.28 22.01
N ARG A 408 46.24 0.94 21.92
CA ARG A 408 45.72 -0.39 22.31
C ARG A 408 46.35 -1.49 21.48
N ASP A 409 46.40 -1.33 20.16
CA ASP A 409 46.94 -2.33 19.23
C ASP A 409 48.45 -2.51 19.46
N LYS A 410 49.18 -1.44 19.84
CA LYS A 410 50.57 -1.53 20.32
C LYS A 410 50.71 -2.33 21.62
N VAL A 411 49.90 -2.03 22.64
CA VAL A 411 49.90 -2.78 23.91
C VAL A 411 49.51 -4.24 23.69
N GLN A 412 48.60 -4.53 22.75
CA GLN A 412 48.25 -5.89 22.36
C GLN A 412 49.44 -6.62 21.74
N MET A 413 50.17 -5.99 20.80
CA MET A 413 51.38 -6.59 20.22
C MET A 413 52.47 -6.87 21.27
N GLU A 414 52.63 -5.98 22.26
CA GLU A 414 53.54 -6.17 23.40
C GLU A 414 53.07 -7.34 24.29
N CYS A 415 51.76 -7.44 24.58
CA CYS A 415 51.15 -8.54 25.31
C CYS A 415 51.32 -9.89 24.58
N ASP A 416 51.02 -9.95 23.29
CA ASP A 416 51.17 -11.15 22.46
C ASP A 416 52.64 -11.56 22.33
N SER A 417 53.58 -10.61 22.36
CA SER A 417 55.02 -10.90 22.44
C SER A 417 55.37 -11.54 23.79
N ALA A 418 54.91 -10.95 24.90
CA ALA A 418 55.13 -11.48 26.24
C ALA A 418 54.47 -12.86 26.46
N ILE A 419 53.29 -13.10 25.89
CA ILE A 419 52.61 -14.40 25.91
C ILE A 419 53.41 -15.45 25.11
N ARG A 420 53.93 -15.10 23.93
CA ARG A 420 54.79 -15.99 23.14
C ARG A 420 56.09 -16.33 23.88
N GLU A 421 56.69 -15.36 24.56
CA GLU A 421 57.89 -15.57 25.38
C GLU A 421 57.60 -16.41 26.63
N ALA A 422 56.49 -16.14 27.34
CA ALA A 422 56.03 -16.94 28.48
C ALA A 422 55.70 -18.39 28.09
N ASN A 423 55.08 -18.61 26.92
CA ASN A 423 54.78 -19.95 26.42
C ASN A 423 56.06 -20.69 25.99
N LYS A 424 57.05 -19.99 25.42
CA LYS A 424 58.39 -20.54 25.13
C LYS A 424 59.14 -20.95 26.40
N LEU A 425 58.89 -20.30 27.53
CA LEU A 425 59.41 -20.69 28.85
C LEU A 425 58.61 -21.85 29.47
N ARG A 426 57.27 -21.85 29.33
CA ARG A 426 56.39 -22.93 29.82
C ARG A 426 56.58 -24.26 29.10
N THR A 427 56.99 -24.28 27.82
CA THR A 427 57.32 -25.52 27.10
C THR A 427 58.51 -26.30 27.66
N SER A 428 59.25 -25.74 28.63
CA SER A 428 60.35 -26.43 29.33
C SER A 428 59.94 -27.08 30.66
N THR A 429 58.66 -27.04 31.06
CA THR A 429 58.17 -27.68 32.30
C THR A 429 56.79 -28.31 32.06
N LYS A 430 56.70 -29.64 31.99
CA LYS A 430 55.41 -30.36 32.01
C LYS A 430 54.86 -30.40 33.44
N GLU A 431 53.56 -30.24 33.66
CA GLU A 431 52.48 -31.24 33.63
C GLU A 431 51.13 -30.55 33.95
N GLU A 432 50.01 -31.19 33.60
CA GLU A 432 48.65 -30.73 33.95
C GLU A 432 48.27 -31.11 35.41
N PRO A 433 47.10 -30.67 35.91
CA PRO A 433 45.92 -31.53 35.73
C PRO A 433 44.59 -30.81 35.40
N MET A 434 43.69 -31.57 34.79
CA MET A 434 42.27 -31.24 34.51
C MET A 434 41.44 -30.86 35.76
N GLY A 435 40.33 -30.12 35.55
CA GLY A 435 39.36 -29.82 36.60
C GLY A 435 37.96 -29.38 36.14
N ILE A 436 37.05 -30.35 36.02
CA ILE A 436 35.59 -30.25 36.21
C ILE A 436 34.80 -29.39 35.19
N CYS A 437 34.00 -30.08 34.35
CA CYS A 437 32.93 -29.48 33.56
C CYS A 437 31.75 -29.07 34.45
N SER A 438 31.74 -27.80 34.87
CA SER A 438 30.49 -27.07 35.08
C SER A 438 30.19 -26.28 33.82
N THR A 439 28.92 -26.14 33.43
CA THR A 439 28.52 -25.27 32.32
C THR A 439 28.75 -23.81 32.71
N GLN A 440 29.99 -23.33 32.51
CA GLN A 440 30.37 -21.96 32.79
C GLN A 440 29.67 -21.00 31.82
N PHE A 441 29.07 -19.96 32.38
CA PHE A 441 28.65 -18.79 31.61
C PHE A 441 29.88 -18.11 31.01
N PHE A 442 29.99 -18.12 29.68
CA PHE A 442 31.14 -17.54 29.00
C PHE A 442 30.98 -16.02 28.87
N GLY A 443 31.89 -15.28 29.51
CA GLY A 443 32.12 -13.87 29.20
C GLY A 443 32.95 -13.74 27.93
N PHE A 444 32.36 -13.20 26.87
CA PHE A 444 33.02 -12.96 25.59
C PHE A 444 33.53 -11.51 25.52
N SER A 445 34.70 -11.31 24.91
CA SER A 445 35.23 -9.98 24.60
C SER A 445 34.58 -9.41 23.34
N PHE A 446 34.65 -8.09 23.16
CA PHE A 446 34.16 -7.46 21.93
C PHE A 446 34.96 -7.91 20.68
N THR A 447 36.21 -8.33 20.85
CA THR A 447 37.01 -8.93 19.77
C THR A 447 36.40 -10.23 19.28
N ASP A 448 35.95 -11.10 20.18
CA ASP A 448 35.28 -12.37 19.82
C ASP A 448 33.99 -12.10 19.03
N ILE A 449 33.24 -11.05 19.41
CA ILE A 449 32.03 -10.62 18.70
C ILE A 449 32.35 -10.09 17.30
N ILE A 450 33.41 -9.28 17.15
CA ILE A 450 33.88 -8.79 15.85
C ILE A 450 34.29 -9.97 14.95
N GLU A 451 35.06 -10.92 15.46
CA GLU A 451 35.53 -12.07 14.68
C GLU A 451 34.35 -12.96 14.26
N ALA A 452 33.50 -13.35 15.22
CA ALA A 452 32.36 -14.23 14.99
C ALA A 452 31.35 -13.67 13.98
N THR A 453 31.15 -12.34 13.96
CA THR A 453 30.25 -11.64 13.02
C THR A 453 30.93 -11.22 11.70
N GLN A 454 32.20 -11.57 11.50
CA GLN A 454 33.01 -11.16 10.35
C GLN A 454 33.04 -9.62 10.19
N ASN A 455 33.32 -8.92 11.29
CA ASN A 455 33.28 -7.46 11.41
C ASN A 455 31.89 -6.88 11.09
N PHE A 456 30.85 -7.43 11.74
CA PHE A 456 29.44 -7.05 11.56
C PHE A 456 28.97 -7.07 10.10
N ASN A 457 29.39 -8.08 9.34
CA ASN A 457 29.08 -8.20 7.93
C ASN A 457 27.54 -8.20 7.72
N PRO A 458 26.98 -7.28 6.90
CA PRO A 458 25.54 -7.20 6.67
C PRO A 458 24.88 -8.51 6.18
N SER A 459 25.63 -9.41 5.54
CA SER A 459 25.11 -10.72 5.13
C SER A 459 24.89 -11.70 6.30
N GLN A 460 25.51 -11.44 7.45
CA GLN A 460 25.31 -12.23 8.68
C GLN A 460 24.14 -11.69 9.53
N LYS A 461 23.55 -10.54 9.19
CA LYS A 461 22.42 -9.98 9.94
C LYS A 461 21.18 -10.85 9.74
N ILE A 462 20.70 -11.47 10.82
CA ILE A 462 19.47 -12.30 10.84
C ILE A 462 18.23 -11.41 10.96
N GLY A 463 18.29 -10.39 11.83
CA GLY A 463 17.15 -9.52 12.09
C GLY A 463 17.53 -8.23 12.82
N GLU A 464 16.60 -7.28 12.83
CA GLU A 464 16.69 -6.01 13.56
C GLU A 464 15.31 -5.66 14.10
N GLY A 465 15.26 -5.19 15.35
CA GLY A 465 14.03 -4.74 15.98
C GLY A 465 14.31 -3.87 17.19
N ARG A 466 13.26 -3.55 17.96
CA ARG A 466 13.35 -2.67 19.14
C ARG A 466 14.24 -3.22 20.26
N CYS A 467 14.42 -4.54 20.30
CA CYS A 467 15.34 -5.23 21.22
C CYS A 467 16.79 -5.30 20.68
N GLY A 468 17.12 -4.58 19.61
CA GLY A 468 18.45 -4.55 19.01
C GLY A 468 18.60 -5.36 17.72
N ILE A 469 19.84 -5.68 17.37
CA ILE A 469 20.21 -6.34 16.10
C ILE A 469 20.73 -7.75 16.40
N VAL A 470 20.28 -8.74 15.63
CA VAL A 470 20.73 -10.13 15.74
C VAL A 470 21.60 -10.48 14.54
N TYR A 471 22.84 -10.91 14.81
CA TYR A 471 23.78 -11.44 13.84
C TYR A 471 23.93 -12.95 14.00
N LYS A 472 24.07 -13.66 12.88
CA LYS A 472 24.64 -15.00 12.83
C LYS A 472 26.14 -14.88 13.06
N GLY A 473 26.71 -15.81 13.81
CA GLY A 473 28.15 -15.88 13.98
C GLY A 473 28.66 -17.28 14.16
N MET A 474 29.98 -17.38 14.26
CA MET A 474 30.71 -18.60 14.59
C MET A 474 31.64 -18.31 15.76
N LEU A 475 31.36 -18.84 16.94
CA LEU A 475 32.21 -18.73 18.13
C LEU A 475 32.73 -20.13 18.48
N HIS A 476 34.05 -20.31 18.53
CA HIS A 476 34.68 -21.60 18.84
C HIS A 476 34.11 -22.78 18.02
N HIS A 477 33.88 -22.56 16.71
CA HIS A 477 33.23 -23.50 15.78
C HIS A 477 31.75 -23.84 16.06
N VAL A 478 31.10 -23.17 17.02
CA VAL A 478 29.66 -23.26 17.27
C VAL A 478 28.93 -22.15 16.52
N LYS A 479 27.86 -22.50 15.78
CA LYS A 479 26.95 -21.53 15.16
C LYS A 479 26.17 -20.81 16.27
N VAL A 480 26.25 -19.48 16.31
CA VAL A 480 25.62 -18.65 17.35
C VAL A 480 24.71 -17.58 16.75
N ALA A 481 23.71 -17.17 17.53
CA ALA A 481 22.93 -15.96 17.32
C ALA A 481 23.39 -14.91 18.36
N ILE A 482 24.04 -13.86 17.88
CA ILE A 482 24.60 -12.77 18.68
C ILE A 482 23.63 -11.60 18.62
N LYS A 483 22.96 -11.32 19.74
CA LYS A 483 22.00 -10.23 19.87
C LYS A 483 22.65 -9.02 20.54
N MET A 484 22.91 -7.98 19.75
CA MET A 484 23.43 -6.69 20.19
C MET A 484 22.28 -5.87 20.79
N LEU A 485 22.26 -5.58 22.09
CA LEU A 485 21.18 -4.81 22.71
C LEU A 485 21.37 -3.29 22.56
N PRO A 486 20.29 -2.50 22.53
CA PRO A 486 20.40 -1.04 22.51
C PRO A 486 21.00 -0.50 23.82
N PHE A 487 21.72 0.62 23.74
CA PHE A 487 22.31 1.26 24.91
C PHE A 487 21.27 1.80 25.94
N SER A 488 19.99 1.90 25.56
CA SER A 488 18.86 2.34 26.40
C SER A 488 18.26 1.22 27.28
N GLY A 489 19.05 0.77 28.26
CA GLY A 489 18.67 -0.27 29.22
C GLY A 489 19.25 -0.02 30.61
N TYR A 490 20.51 -0.42 30.84
CA TYR A 490 21.20 -0.29 32.13
C TYR A 490 22.08 0.94 32.26
N GLN A 491 22.29 1.37 33.50
CA GLN A 491 23.27 2.39 33.87
C GLN A 491 24.66 1.78 34.15
N SER A 492 24.76 0.48 34.46
CA SER A 492 26.04 -0.20 34.75
C SER A 492 26.20 -1.55 34.05
N ASP A 493 27.45 -1.94 33.77
CA ASP A 493 27.78 -3.25 33.19
C ASP A 493 27.61 -4.39 34.20
N SER A 494 27.66 -4.09 35.49
CA SER A 494 27.42 -5.04 36.59
C SER A 494 25.98 -5.54 36.64
N GLU A 495 25.00 -4.68 36.37
CA GLU A 495 23.58 -5.08 36.30
C GLU A 495 23.36 -6.01 35.10
N PHE A 496 23.84 -5.61 33.91
CA PHE A 496 23.79 -6.43 32.70
C PHE A 496 24.41 -7.82 32.92
N LYS A 497 25.59 -7.89 33.55
CA LYS A 497 26.28 -9.16 33.81
C LYS A 497 25.48 -10.06 34.75
N ARG A 498 24.93 -9.52 35.85
CA ARG A 498 24.12 -10.28 36.81
C ARG A 498 22.88 -10.89 36.16
N GLU A 499 22.14 -10.11 35.38
CA GLU A 499 20.93 -10.59 34.71
C GLU A 499 21.25 -11.63 33.63
N ALA A 500 22.37 -11.46 32.90
CA ALA A 500 22.84 -12.46 31.93
C ALA A 500 23.30 -13.76 32.62
N GLU A 501 23.95 -13.68 33.79
CA GLU A 501 24.31 -14.84 34.61
C GLU A 501 23.05 -15.60 35.07
N VAL A 502 22.01 -14.92 35.53
CA VAL A 502 20.71 -15.54 35.90
C VAL A 502 20.08 -16.25 34.69
N LEU A 503 19.96 -15.57 33.54
CA LEU A 503 19.41 -16.20 32.32
C LEU A 503 20.25 -17.39 31.83
N SER A 504 21.57 -17.38 32.05
CA SER A 504 22.46 -18.48 31.63
C SER A 504 22.20 -19.80 32.37
N GLN A 505 21.60 -19.74 33.56
CA GLN A 505 21.26 -20.92 34.36
C GLN A 505 19.93 -21.56 33.93
N VAL A 506 19.10 -20.83 33.17
CA VAL A 506 17.81 -21.32 32.69
C VAL A 506 18.01 -22.33 31.56
N ARG A 507 17.51 -23.56 31.74
CA ARG A 507 17.64 -24.68 30.80
C ARG A 507 16.35 -25.48 30.72
N HIS A 508 15.75 -25.55 29.53
CA HIS A 508 14.55 -26.32 29.23
C HIS A 508 14.57 -26.71 27.73
N PRO A 509 14.06 -27.88 27.31
CA PRO A 509 14.12 -28.32 25.90
C PRO A 509 13.55 -27.31 24.90
N ASN A 510 12.47 -26.62 25.28
CA ASN A 510 11.75 -25.63 24.47
C ASN A 510 12.13 -24.17 24.80
N LEU A 511 13.29 -23.93 25.39
CA LEU A 511 13.91 -22.60 25.49
C LEU A 511 15.19 -22.56 24.65
N VAL A 512 15.51 -21.41 24.05
CA VAL A 512 16.81 -21.20 23.40
C VAL A 512 17.86 -20.95 24.49
N PRO A 513 18.91 -21.78 24.61
CA PRO A 513 19.89 -21.61 25.68
C PRO A 513 20.78 -20.38 25.45
N LEU A 514 20.93 -19.56 26.48
CA LEU A 514 21.96 -18.52 26.53
C LEU A 514 23.32 -19.17 26.81
N ILE A 515 24.26 -19.00 25.88
CA ILE A 515 25.63 -19.52 25.94
C ILE A 515 26.54 -18.58 26.73
N GLY A 516 26.36 -17.27 26.57
CA GLY A 516 27.18 -16.26 27.24
C GLY A 516 26.78 -14.83 26.92
N ALA A 517 27.58 -13.87 27.37
CA ALA A 517 27.36 -12.45 27.09
C ALA A 517 28.68 -11.68 26.89
N CYS A 518 28.60 -10.55 26.20
CA CYS A 518 29.68 -9.57 26.07
C CYS A 518 29.21 -8.23 26.66
N PRO A 519 29.58 -7.87 27.91
CA PRO A 519 29.16 -6.61 28.53
C PRO A 519 29.63 -5.37 27.77
N GLU A 520 30.86 -5.38 27.25
CA GLU A 520 31.49 -4.28 26.50
C GLU A 520 30.66 -3.78 25.31
N SER A 521 29.89 -4.68 24.70
CA SER A 521 29.00 -4.40 23.57
C SER A 521 27.52 -4.61 23.88
N ARG A 522 27.18 -4.91 25.15
CA ARG A 522 25.85 -5.31 25.63
C ARG A 522 25.22 -6.40 24.75
N SER A 523 25.99 -7.44 24.45
CA SER A 523 25.56 -8.53 23.56
C SER A 523 25.22 -9.80 24.33
N LEU A 524 24.14 -10.48 23.93
CA LEU A 524 23.76 -11.80 24.42
C LEU A 524 24.02 -12.85 23.32
N ILE A 525 24.65 -13.96 23.67
CA ILE A 525 25.06 -15.01 22.73
C ILE A 525 24.20 -16.24 22.99
N TYR A 526 23.39 -16.60 22.00
CA TYR A 526 22.49 -17.76 22.01
C TYR A 526 22.95 -18.82 20.99
N GLU A 527 22.45 -20.04 21.15
CA GLU A 527 22.51 -21.07 20.10
C GLU A 527 21.79 -20.59 18.82
N TYR A 528 22.37 -20.86 17.65
CA TYR A 528 21.71 -20.54 16.37
C TYR A 528 20.71 -21.63 15.97
N ILE A 529 19.45 -21.23 15.79
CA ILE A 529 18.34 -22.11 15.42
C ILE A 529 18.05 -21.99 13.91
N GLU A 530 17.93 -23.12 13.21
CA GLU A 530 18.08 -23.15 11.73
C GLU A 530 16.80 -22.88 10.92
N ASN A 531 15.62 -23.32 11.36
CA ASN A 531 14.37 -23.20 10.56
C ASN A 531 13.62 -21.85 10.75
N GLY A 532 14.29 -20.84 11.32
CA GLY A 532 13.75 -19.49 11.50
C GLY A 532 12.69 -19.41 12.60
N SER A 533 11.82 -18.40 12.51
CA SER A 533 10.73 -18.18 13.47
C SER A 533 9.41 -18.82 13.02
N LEU A 534 8.50 -19.03 13.98
CA LEU A 534 7.13 -19.44 13.72
C LEU A 534 6.38 -18.42 12.86
N GLU A 535 6.70 -17.13 12.98
CA GLU A 535 6.15 -16.06 12.13
C GLU A 535 6.49 -16.28 10.65
N ASP A 536 7.74 -16.64 10.34
CA ASP A 536 8.21 -16.89 8.96
C ASP A 536 7.47 -18.08 8.32
N GLN A 537 7.19 -19.11 9.12
CA GLN A 537 6.50 -20.34 8.69
C GLN A 537 4.99 -20.14 8.55
N LEU A 538 4.34 -19.38 9.43
CA LEU A 538 2.91 -19.05 9.30
C LEU A 538 2.63 -18.12 8.11
N VAL A 539 3.54 -17.19 7.81
CA VAL A 539 3.40 -16.25 6.68
C VAL A 539 3.93 -16.84 5.36
N CYS A 540 4.54 -18.02 5.37
CA CYS A 540 5.11 -18.71 4.20
C CYS A 540 6.10 -17.81 3.41
N GLN A 541 6.94 -17.03 4.10
CA GLN A 541 7.88 -16.08 3.46
C GLN A 541 9.05 -16.80 2.77
N VAL A 542 9.38 -18.00 3.26
CA VAL A 542 10.33 -18.93 2.62
C VAL A 542 9.52 -19.94 1.81
N LYS A 543 10.13 -20.61 0.82
CA LYS A 543 9.50 -21.68 0.01
C LYS A 543 9.26 -22.98 0.80
N THR A 544 8.95 -22.90 2.08
CA THR A 544 8.59 -24.02 2.94
C THR A 544 7.13 -24.42 2.72
N ARG A 545 6.77 -25.66 3.09
CA ARG A 545 5.37 -26.08 3.12
C ARG A 545 4.72 -25.49 4.39
N PRO A 546 3.44 -25.07 4.35
CA PRO A 546 2.73 -24.63 5.54
C PRO A 546 2.79 -25.68 6.66
N LEU A 547 2.86 -25.24 7.91
CA LEU A 547 2.87 -26.14 9.07
C LEU A 547 1.53 -26.88 9.18
N PRO A 548 1.50 -28.23 9.15
CA PRO A 548 0.28 -29.00 9.38
C PRO A 548 -0.26 -28.77 10.79
N TRP A 549 -1.58 -28.91 10.98
CA TRP A 549 -2.23 -28.60 12.25
C TRP A 549 -1.66 -29.40 13.45
N GLN A 550 -1.21 -30.64 13.24
CA GLN A 550 -0.57 -31.47 14.28
C GLN A 550 0.71 -30.83 14.82
N TYR A 551 1.53 -30.24 13.93
CA TYR A 551 2.71 -29.49 14.35
C TYR A 551 2.34 -28.24 15.13
N ARG A 552 1.21 -27.59 14.79
CA ARG A 552 0.73 -26.41 15.51
C ARG A 552 0.25 -26.72 16.92
N ILE A 553 -0.46 -27.83 17.11
CA ILE A 553 -0.82 -28.36 18.44
C ILE A 553 0.46 -28.67 19.23
N ARG A 554 1.42 -29.39 18.63
CA ARG A 554 2.69 -29.70 19.27
C ARG A 554 3.46 -28.45 19.71
N ILE A 555 3.58 -27.44 18.83
CA ILE A 555 4.23 -26.16 19.12
C ILE A 555 3.49 -25.43 20.26
N ALA A 556 2.16 -25.44 20.29
CA ALA A 556 1.38 -24.90 21.41
C ALA A 556 1.71 -25.60 22.74
N THR A 557 1.75 -26.94 22.77
CA THR A 557 2.11 -27.73 23.96
C THR A 557 3.54 -27.42 24.42
N GLU A 558 4.50 -27.37 23.50
CA GLU A 558 5.91 -27.07 23.78
C GLU A 558 6.14 -25.65 24.34
N ILE A 559 5.43 -24.64 23.83
CA ILE A 559 5.42 -23.28 24.41
C ILE A 559 4.80 -23.30 25.81
N CYS A 560 3.69 -24.02 26.01
CA CYS A 560 3.04 -24.15 27.32
C CYS A 560 3.99 -24.79 28.36
N SER A 561 4.73 -25.84 27.98
CA SER A 561 5.77 -26.46 28.82
C SER A 561 6.84 -25.44 29.25
N ALA A 562 7.31 -24.62 28.30
CA ALA A 562 8.30 -23.59 28.57
C ALA A 562 7.78 -22.54 29.56
N LEU A 563 6.54 -22.05 29.38
CA LEU A 563 5.94 -21.06 30.30
C LEU A 563 5.72 -21.62 31.70
N ILE A 564 5.22 -22.86 31.82
CA ILE A 564 5.05 -23.55 33.11
C ILE A 564 6.40 -23.62 33.85
N PHE A 565 7.46 -24.04 33.17
CA PHE A 565 8.80 -24.12 33.76
C PHE A 565 9.32 -22.75 34.24
N LEU A 566 9.07 -21.68 33.48
CA LEU A 566 9.48 -20.33 33.84
C LEU A 566 8.72 -19.78 35.06
N HIS A 567 7.41 -20.01 35.12
CA HIS A 567 6.53 -19.52 36.18
C HIS A 567 6.56 -20.37 37.46
N ALA A 568 6.96 -21.65 37.39
CA ALA A 568 6.98 -22.57 38.54
C ALA A 568 8.06 -22.27 39.60
N ASN A 569 9.08 -21.48 39.26
CA ASN A 569 10.18 -21.18 40.18
C ASN A 569 9.80 -20.08 41.19
N SER A 570 10.35 -20.15 42.41
CA SER A 570 10.08 -19.19 43.50
C SER A 570 10.43 -17.72 43.17
N SER A 571 11.21 -17.50 42.12
CA SER A 571 11.59 -16.18 41.60
C SER A 571 10.86 -15.80 40.30
N CYS A 572 9.82 -16.56 39.91
CA CYS A 572 8.94 -16.42 38.72
C CYS A 572 9.55 -15.63 37.56
N ILE A 573 10.19 -16.32 36.61
CA ILE A 573 10.77 -15.66 35.45
C ILE A 573 9.64 -15.38 34.45
N ILE A 574 9.34 -14.12 34.21
CA ILE A 574 8.32 -13.72 33.23
C ILE A 574 9.02 -13.46 31.89
N HIS A 575 8.43 -13.92 30.78
CA HIS A 575 9.01 -13.72 29.46
C HIS A 575 8.79 -12.29 28.95
N GLY A 576 7.56 -11.77 29.04
CA GLY A 576 7.18 -10.38 28.69
C GLY A 576 7.22 -10.02 27.21
N ASN A 577 7.61 -10.93 26.32
CA ASN A 577 7.74 -10.66 24.89
C ASN A 577 7.42 -11.92 24.05
N LEU A 578 6.45 -12.72 24.50
CA LEU A 578 6.03 -13.92 23.78
C LEU A 578 5.23 -13.54 22.53
N LYS A 579 5.68 -14.01 21.37
CA LYS A 579 5.06 -13.77 20.04
C LYS A 579 5.66 -14.74 19.02
N PRO A 580 5.07 -14.95 17.83
CA PRO A 580 5.58 -15.90 16.86
C PRO A 580 7.00 -15.61 16.34
N SER A 581 7.45 -14.35 16.30
CA SER A 581 8.84 -14.01 15.94
C SER A 581 9.86 -14.53 16.96
N ASN A 582 9.44 -14.76 18.21
CA ASN A 582 10.27 -15.19 19.33
C ASN A 582 10.07 -16.69 19.65
N VAL A 583 9.36 -17.43 18.80
CA VAL A 583 9.31 -18.89 18.84
C VAL A 583 10.10 -19.38 17.64
N LEU A 584 11.30 -19.90 17.87
CA LEU A 584 12.18 -20.43 16.81
C LEU A 584 11.94 -21.92 16.64
N LEU A 585 12.14 -22.45 15.43
CA LEU A 585 12.01 -23.87 15.13
C LEU A 585 13.38 -24.49 14.82
N ASP A 586 13.73 -25.58 15.51
CA ASP A 586 14.95 -26.33 15.21
C ASP A 586 14.82 -27.17 13.93
N SER A 587 15.89 -27.90 13.57
CA SER A 587 15.93 -28.75 12.38
C SER A 587 14.87 -29.87 12.36
N ASN A 588 14.32 -30.25 13.52
CA ASN A 588 13.25 -31.24 13.69
C ASN A 588 11.85 -30.60 13.84
N PHE A 589 11.74 -29.28 13.64
CA PHE A 589 10.54 -28.48 13.92
C PHE A 589 10.09 -28.53 15.40
N VAL A 590 11.01 -28.79 16.33
CA VAL A 590 10.78 -28.56 17.77
C VAL A 590 10.82 -27.06 18.02
N SER A 591 9.84 -26.52 18.72
CA SER A 591 9.82 -25.10 19.09
C SER A 591 10.72 -24.81 20.28
N LYS A 592 11.43 -23.68 20.19
CA LYS A 592 12.29 -23.12 21.22
C LYS A 592 11.99 -21.62 21.36
N VAL A 593 11.49 -21.22 22.52
CA VAL A 593 11.18 -19.83 22.83
C VAL A 593 12.47 -19.06 23.10
N SER A 594 12.67 -17.95 22.40
CA SER A 594 13.83 -17.06 22.49
C SER A 594 13.47 -15.77 23.25
N ASP A 595 14.43 -14.84 23.40
CA ASP A 595 14.19 -13.52 24.00
C ASP A 595 13.65 -13.54 25.45
N LEU A 596 13.91 -14.63 26.19
CA LEU A 596 13.59 -14.75 27.61
C LEU A 596 14.16 -13.58 28.42
N GLY A 597 13.34 -12.98 29.29
CA GLY A 597 13.76 -11.94 30.23
C GLY A 597 14.27 -10.65 29.59
N ILE A 598 14.06 -10.44 28.27
CA ILE A 598 14.52 -9.24 27.55
C ILE A 598 13.98 -7.93 28.16
N SER A 599 12.87 -8.01 28.89
CA SER A 599 12.29 -6.96 29.73
C SER A 599 13.22 -6.41 30.81
N ASN A 600 14.14 -7.22 31.33
CA ASN A 600 15.11 -6.76 32.33
C ASN A 600 16.19 -5.90 31.65
N PHE A 601 16.55 -6.20 30.39
CA PHE A 601 17.69 -5.60 29.70
C PHE A 601 17.39 -4.32 28.92
N VAL A 602 16.12 -4.06 28.63
CA VAL A 602 15.67 -3.00 27.73
C VAL A 602 14.56 -2.21 28.43
N SER A 603 14.65 -0.88 28.43
CA SER A 603 13.68 -0.01 29.11
C SER A 603 12.23 -0.35 28.73
N SER A 604 11.32 -0.34 29.72
CA SER A 604 9.89 -0.57 29.52
C SER A 604 9.26 0.36 28.48
N HIS A 605 9.74 1.60 28.32
CA HIS A 605 9.30 2.50 27.23
C HIS A 605 9.74 2.04 25.84
N THR A 606 10.89 1.35 25.74
CA THR A 606 11.41 0.76 24.52
C THR A 606 10.68 -0.53 24.15
N LEU A 607 10.09 -1.24 25.11
CA LEU A 607 9.31 -2.47 24.87
C LEU A 607 7.80 -2.26 24.79
N TYR A 608 7.21 -1.39 25.60
CA TYR A 608 5.77 -1.19 25.75
C TYR A 608 5.38 0.26 25.47
N SER A 609 5.20 0.61 24.20
CA SER A 609 4.71 1.94 23.80
C SER A 609 3.22 1.90 23.48
N LYS A 610 2.41 2.63 24.25
CA LYS A 610 0.95 2.81 24.00
C LYS A 610 0.63 3.38 22.60
N ASN A 611 1.61 4.02 21.96
CA ASN A 611 1.46 4.67 20.67
C ASN A 611 1.85 3.77 19.48
N ASP A 612 2.26 2.52 19.73
CA ASP A 612 2.69 1.56 18.71
C ASP A 612 1.66 0.42 18.55
N PRO A 613 0.89 0.39 17.44
CA PRO A 613 -0.12 -0.62 17.20
C PRO A 613 0.42 -2.06 17.13
N ALA A 614 1.69 -2.26 16.78
CA ALA A 614 2.25 -3.61 16.64
C ALA A 614 2.49 -4.30 17.99
N ILE A 615 2.83 -3.51 19.01
CA ILE A 615 3.11 -3.99 20.38
C ILE A 615 1.81 -4.23 21.15
N SER A 616 0.84 -3.30 21.02
CA SER A 616 -0.45 -3.31 21.73
C SER A 616 -1.34 -4.53 21.49
N ILE A 617 -0.99 -5.42 20.55
CA ILE A 617 -1.81 -6.58 20.19
C ILE A 617 -1.41 -7.82 21.01
N PHE A 618 -0.10 -8.03 21.22
CA PHE A 618 0.43 -9.15 22.01
C PHE A 618 0.63 -8.80 23.49
N THR A 619 0.81 -7.50 23.78
CA THR A 619 0.96 -6.98 25.14
C THR A 619 -0.40 -7.00 25.83
N ASP A 620 -0.46 -7.61 27.01
CA ASP A 620 -1.60 -7.54 27.93
C ASP A 620 -2.01 -6.09 28.18
N THR A 621 -3.30 -5.79 28.04
CA THR A 621 -3.82 -4.43 28.20
C THR A 621 -3.59 -3.87 29.60
N GLU A 622 -3.50 -4.71 30.63
CA GLU A 622 -3.26 -4.25 32.00
C GLU A 622 -1.81 -3.80 32.25
N ILE A 623 -0.82 -4.24 31.47
CA ILE A 623 0.56 -3.69 31.52
C ILE A 623 0.54 -2.18 31.26
N PHE A 624 -0.37 -1.73 30.38
CA PHE A 624 -0.52 -0.29 30.10
C PHE A 624 -1.23 0.47 31.22
N GLU A 625 -2.01 -0.18 32.06
CA GLU A 625 -2.77 0.47 33.14
C GLU A 625 -2.00 0.46 34.46
N ASN A 626 -1.42 -0.70 34.82
CA ASN A 626 -0.74 -0.93 36.10
C ASN A 626 0.78 -0.72 36.01
N GLY A 627 1.38 -0.86 34.81
CA GLY A 627 2.83 -0.70 34.60
C GLY A 627 3.68 -1.90 35.02
N GLU A 628 3.08 -2.90 35.67
CA GLU A 628 3.72 -4.14 36.10
C GLU A 628 3.49 -5.26 35.08
N LEU A 629 4.47 -6.14 34.98
CA LEU A 629 4.45 -7.34 34.13
C LEU A 629 4.26 -8.55 35.05
N THR A 630 3.36 -9.47 34.71
CA THR A 630 3.06 -10.66 35.54
C THR A 630 3.05 -11.96 34.73
N SER A 631 3.00 -13.12 35.39
CA SER A 631 2.83 -14.44 34.76
C SER A 631 1.60 -14.49 33.85
N GLU A 632 0.51 -13.83 34.26
CA GLU A 632 -0.75 -13.81 33.52
C GLU A 632 -0.65 -12.99 32.23
N SER A 633 0.31 -12.05 32.14
CA SER A 633 0.60 -11.34 30.89
C SER A 633 1.19 -12.27 29.83
N ASP A 634 2.06 -13.21 30.22
CA ASP A 634 2.55 -14.26 29.30
C ASP A 634 1.40 -15.19 28.85
N VAL A 635 0.44 -15.49 29.74
CA VAL A 635 -0.77 -16.27 29.39
C VAL A 635 -1.61 -15.54 28.32
N TYR A 636 -1.79 -14.23 28.45
CA TYR A 636 -2.47 -13.42 27.43
C TYR A 636 -1.73 -13.47 26.08
N SER A 637 -0.41 -13.24 26.08
CA SER A 637 0.40 -13.33 24.86
C SER A 637 0.37 -14.73 24.24
N PHE A 638 0.35 -15.79 25.06
CA PHE A 638 0.20 -17.17 24.61
C PHE A 638 -1.17 -17.41 23.95
N GLY A 639 -2.26 -16.90 24.51
CA GLY A 639 -3.58 -16.94 23.89
C GLY A 639 -3.59 -16.34 22.48
N ILE A 640 -2.93 -15.20 22.28
CA ILE A 640 -2.78 -14.58 20.95
C ILE A 640 -1.99 -15.49 20.00
N VAL A 641 -0.91 -16.12 20.47
CA VAL A 641 -0.13 -17.10 19.67
C VAL A 641 -1.00 -18.31 19.30
N LEU A 642 -1.83 -18.84 20.21
CA LEU A 642 -2.76 -19.93 19.91
C LEU A 642 -3.79 -19.55 18.84
N LEU A 643 -4.36 -18.34 18.90
CA LEU A 643 -5.24 -17.83 17.85
C LEU A 643 -4.52 -17.75 16.50
N GLN A 644 -3.26 -17.31 16.47
CA GLN A 644 -2.49 -17.25 15.22
C GLN A 644 -2.07 -18.63 14.69
N LEU A 645 -1.81 -19.61 15.55
CA LEU A 645 -1.60 -21.00 15.14
C LEU A 645 -2.86 -21.57 14.47
N LEU A 646 -4.04 -21.27 15.01
CA LEU A 646 -5.33 -21.71 14.48
C LEU A 646 -5.65 -21.10 13.10
N THR A 647 -5.36 -19.81 12.90
CA THR A 647 -5.84 -19.06 11.71
C THR A 647 -4.76 -18.59 10.73
N ALA A 648 -3.47 -18.62 11.09
CA ALA A 648 -2.35 -18.00 10.35
C ALA A 648 -2.61 -16.54 9.91
N ARG A 649 -3.38 -15.78 10.69
CA ARG A 649 -3.72 -14.37 10.40
C ARG A 649 -2.92 -13.42 11.29
N PRO A 650 -2.73 -12.15 10.89
CA PRO A 650 -2.21 -11.12 11.78
C PRO A 650 -3.10 -11.00 13.03
N ALA A 651 -2.50 -10.83 14.20
CA ALA A 651 -3.22 -10.82 15.48
C ALA A 651 -4.23 -9.66 15.66
N SER A 652 -4.15 -8.60 14.83
CA SER A 652 -5.02 -7.43 14.93
C SER A 652 -6.50 -7.78 14.68
N GLY A 653 -7.34 -7.62 15.70
CA GLY A 653 -8.76 -7.97 15.67
C GLY A 653 -9.07 -9.46 15.79
N LEU A 654 -8.05 -10.33 15.85
CA LEU A 654 -8.20 -11.77 15.66
C LEU A 654 -9.12 -12.45 16.67
N ALA A 655 -9.02 -12.09 17.96
CA ALA A 655 -9.90 -12.60 19.00
C ALA A 655 -11.39 -12.31 18.71
N ARG A 656 -11.72 -11.12 18.18
CA ARG A 656 -13.10 -10.76 17.82
C ARG A 656 -13.62 -11.58 16.65
N ASP A 657 -12.79 -11.77 15.63
CA ASP A 657 -13.15 -12.57 14.46
C ASP A 657 -13.42 -14.04 14.85
N VAL A 658 -12.63 -14.61 15.75
CA VAL A 658 -12.81 -15.97 16.25
C VAL A 658 -14.06 -16.08 17.15
N ILE A 659 -14.33 -15.10 18.02
CA ILE A 659 -15.59 -15.03 18.79
C ILE A 659 -16.80 -15.03 17.85
N CYS A 660 -16.85 -14.11 16.88
CA CYS A 660 -17.94 -14.04 15.90
C CYS A 660 -18.09 -15.34 15.09
N ALA A 661 -16.99 -16.02 14.77
CA ALA A 661 -17.02 -17.29 14.04
C ALA A 661 -17.53 -18.46 14.90
N LEU A 662 -17.22 -18.49 16.21
CA LEU A 662 -17.77 -19.46 17.16
C LEU A 662 -19.26 -19.22 17.41
N GLU A 663 -19.66 -17.98 17.73
CA GLU A 663 -21.06 -17.60 17.98
C GLU A 663 -21.98 -17.89 16.78
N SER A 664 -21.47 -17.67 15.56
CA SER A 664 -22.21 -17.95 14.33
C SER A 664 -22.10 -19.42 13.85
N GLY A 665 -21.37 -20.28 14.54
CA GLY A 665 -21.18 -21.69 14.18
C GLY A 665 -20.30 -21.93 12.93
N HIS A 666 -19.55 -20.93 12.48
CA HIS A 666 -18.77 -20.93 11.24
C HIS A 666 -17.24 -20.86 11.48
N LEU A 667 -16.73 -21.54 12.51
CA LEU A 667 -15.29 -21.53 12.83
C LEU A 667 -14.41 -21.91 11.63
N ASN A 668 -14.88 -22.83 10.77
CA ASN A 668 -14.20 -23.25 9.54
C ASN A 668 -13.86 -22.10 8.56
N LYS A 669 -14.54 -20.94 8.65
CA LYS A 669 -14.23 -19.76 7.83
C LYS A 669 -13.02 -18.95 8.33
N VAL A 670 -12.57 -19.17 9.56
CA VAL A 670 -11.38 -18.50 10.13
C VAL A 670 -10.20 -19.43 10.33
N LEU A 671 -10.39 -20.77 10.26
CA LEU A 671 -9.29 -21.74 10.30
C LEU A 671 -8.35 -21.57 9.10
N ASP A 672 -7.07 -21.81 9.34
CA ASP A 672 -6.09 -21.88 8.26
C ASP A 672 -6.19 -23.20 7.50
N MET A 673 -6.85 -23.15 6.33
CA MET A 673 -6.96 -24.28 5.40
C MET A 673 -5.60 -24.78 4.87
N SER A 674 -4.54 -23.97 4.94
CA SER A 674 -3.20 -24.41 4.53
C SER A 674 -2.56 -25.40 5.51
N ALA A 675 -3.05 -25.47 6.75
CA ALA A 675 -2.66 -26.45 7.76
C ALA A 675 -3.19 -27.88 7.52
N GLY A 676 -3.98 -28.08 6.46
CA GLY A 676 -4.73 -29.30 6.18
C GLY A 676 -6.06 -29.36 6.93
N ASP A 677 -6.68 -30.55 6.93
CA ASP A 677 -8.01 -30.77 7.49
C ASP A 677 -7.97 -30.79 9.03
N TRP A 678 -8.24 -29.63 9.64
CA TRP A 678 -8.43 -29.48 11.08
C TRP A 678 -9.62 -30.31 11.58
N PRO A 679 -9.44 -31.18 12.61
CA PRO A 679 -10.56 -31.80 13.32
C PRO A 679 -11.36 -30.70 14.02
N LEU A 680 -12.60 -30.50 13.58
CA LEU A 680 -13.39 -29.31 13.96
C LEU A 680 -13.57 -29.18 15.48
N ASP A 681 -13.66 -30.28 16.22
CA ASP A 681 -13.86 -30.24 17.67
C ASP A 681 -12.56 -29.90 18.43
N GLN A 682 -11.40 -30.37 17.96
CA GLN A 682 -10.10 -29.92 18.48
C GLN A 682 -9.87 -28.44 18.15
N ALA A 683 -10.23 -28.01 16.94
CA ALA A 683 -10.14 -26.61 16.53
C ALA A 683 -11.04 -25.69 17.38
N LYS A 684 -12.26 -26.12 17.72
CA LYS A 684 -13.15 -25.40 18.66
C LYS A 684 -12.55 -25.35 20.06
N GLN A 685 -12.07 -26.48 20.59
CA GLN A 685 -11.47 -26.53 21.92
C GLN A 685 -10.24 -25.61 22.01
N LEU A 686 -9.36 -25.63 21.01
CA LEU A 686 -8.20 -24.73 20.94
C LEU A 686 -8.62 -23.26 20.83
N ALA A 687 -9.66 -22.95 20.04
CA ALA A 687 -10.21 -21.61 19.94
C ALA A 687 -10.79 -21.09 21.28
N HIS A 688 -11.54 -21.93 22.00
CA HIS A 688 -12.06 -21.57 23.33
C HIS A 688 -10.93 -21.38 24.35
N LEU A 689 -9.94 -22.27 24.37
CA LEU A 689 -8.77 -22.14 25.24
C LEU A 689 -7.98 -20.86 24.95
N ALA A 690 -7.73 -20.57 23.68
CA ALA A 690 -7.03 -19.37 23.23
C ALA A 690 -7.75 -18.07 23.63
N LEU A 691 -9.09 -18.04 23.49
CA LEU A 691 -9.90 -16.90 23.91
C LEU A 691 -9.93 -16.73 25.44
N TRP A 692 -9.96 -17.83 26.19
CA TRP A 692 -9.93 -17.79 27.66
C TRP A 692 -8.58 -17.26 28.18
N CYS A 693 -7.46 -17.66 27.55
CA CYS A 693 -6.15 -17.05 27.80
C CYS A 693 -6.13 -15.53 27.50
N CYS A 694 -6.91 -15.07 26.51
CA CYS A 694 -7.03 -13.66 26.13
C CYS A 694 -8.07 -12.86 26.95
N GLU A 695 -8.58 -13.39 28.07
CA GLU A 695 -9.51 -12.64 28.91
C GLU A 695 -8.90 -11.34 29.46
N ARG A 696 -9.74 -10.30 29.59
CA ARG A 696 -9.24 -8.96 29.91
C ARG A 696 -8.57 -8.90 31.27
N LYS A 697 -9.24 -9.46 32.29
CA LYS A 697 -8.73 -9.50 33.65
C LYS A 697 -7.79 -10.69 33.85
N PRO A 698 -6.60 -10.50 34.42
CA PRO A 698 -5.69 -11.59 34.81
C PRO A 698 -6.36 -12.67 35.66
N SER A 699 -7.25 -12.29 36.58
CA SER A 699 -7.98 -13.21 37.46
C SER A 699 -8.91 -14.19 36.77
N ASP A 700 -9.31 -13.88 35.54
CA ASP A 700 -10.32 -14.62 34.79
C ASP A 700 -9.65 -15.56 33.75
N ARG A 701 -8.32 -15.48 33.60
CA ARG A 701 -7.49 -16.30 32.70
C ARG A 701 -7.19 -17.67 33.33
N PRO A 702 -7.02 -18.74 32.52
CA PRO A 702 -6.79 -20.10 33.02
C PRO A 702 -5.39 -20.29 33.59
N ASN A 703 -5.27 -21.19 34.56
CA ASN A 703 -3.99 -21.66 35.07
C ASN A 703 -3.29 -22.57 34.05
N LEU A 704 -2.02 -22.27 33.75
CA LEU A 704 -1.24 -22.99 32.75
C LEU A 704 -1.13 -24.50 33.03
N VAL A 705 -1.01 -24.92 34.29
CA VAL A 705 -0.78 -26.33 34.66
C VAL A 705 -2.07 -27.12 34.75
N SER A 706 -3.08 -26.61 35.48
CA SER A 706 -4.30 -27.39 35.75
C SER A 706 -5.35 -27.33 34.65
N GLU A 707 -5.34 -26.28 33.81
CA GLU A 707 -6.40 -26.04 32.82
C GLU A 707 -5.86 -26.02 31.39
N VAL A 708 -4.78 -25.28 31.13
CA VAL A 708 -4.23 -25.13 29.75
C VAL A 708 -3.47 -26.37 29.31
N TRP A 709 -2.53 -26.86 30.13
CA TRP A 709 -1.72 -28.05 29.84
C TRP A 709 -2.59 -29.29 29.64
N ALA A 710 -3.55 -29.53 30.55
CA ALA A 710 -4.44 -30.69 30.50
C ALA A 710 -5.20 -30.81 29.16
N VAL A 711 -5.58 -29.68 28.54
CA VAL A 711 -6.23 -29.65 27.23
C VAL A 711 -5.22 -29.89 26.10
N LEU A 712 -4.07 -29.23 26.14
CA LEU A 712 -3.04 -29.33 25.08
C LEU A 712 -2.33 -30.69 25.04
N GLU A 713 -2.11 -31.31 26.20
CA GLU A 713 -1.53 -32.66 26.34
C GLU A 713 -2.45 -33.72 25.73
N ALA A 714 -3.74 -33.71 26.09
CA ALA A 714 -4.74 -34.61 25.52
C ALA A 714 -4.91 -34.46 23.99
N MET A 715 -4.76 -33.23 23.47
CA MET A 715 -4.70 -32.99 22.01
C MET A 715 -3.41 -33.54 21.40
N GLY A 716 -2.27 -33.37 22.08
CA GLY A 716 -0.96 -33.86 21.64
C GLY A 716 -0.91 -35.39 21.50
N ASP A 717 -1.40 -36.12 22.51
CA ASP A 717 -1.50 -37.58 22.47
C ASP A 717 -2.38 -38.06 21.31
N SER A 718 -3.51 -37.39 21.11
CA SER A 718 -4.39 -37.65 19.97
C SER A 718 -3.69 -37.44 18.62
N CYS A 719 -2.76 -36.47 18.51
CA CYS A 719 -1.97 -36.25 17.31
C CYS A 719 -0.95 -37.37 17.05
N ILE A 720 -0.31 -37.92 18.10
CA ILE A 720 0.68 -39.00 17.98
C ILE A 720 0.03 -40.28 17.45
N VAL A 721 -1.17 -40.61 17.94
CA VAL A 721 -1.99 -41.72 17.42
C VAL A 721 -2.42 -41.46 15.97
N SER A 722 -2.82 -40.22 15.65
CA SER A 722 -3.25 -39.84 14.29
C SER A 722 -2.12 -39.96 13.26
N CYS A 723 -0.92 -39.44 13.55
CA CYS A 723 0.25 -39.52 12.65
C CYS A 723 0.72 -40.96 12.38
N SER A 724 0.45 -41.88 13.32
CA SER A 724 0.74 -43.31 13.17
C SER A 724 -0.23 -44.02 12.22
N THR A 725 -1.40 -43.43 11.93
CA THR A 725 -2.43 -44.03 11.05
C THR A 725 -2.52 -43.34 9.69
N SER A 726 -2.22 -42.04 9.58
CA SER A 726 -2.30 -41.29 8.32
C SER A 726 -1.16 -41.53 7.31
N SER A 727 -0.33 -42.55 7.53
CA SER A 727 0.75 -42.99 6.62
C SER A 727 0.45 -44.34 5.93
N SER A 728 -0.77 -44.86 6.07
CA SER A 728 -1.16 -46.21 5.66
C SER A 728 -1.80 -46.32 4.25
N SER A 729 -1.23 -45.67 3.22
CA SER A 729 -1.76 -45.77 1.85
C SER A 729 -0.70 -45.96 0.75
N SER A 730 0.25 -46.86 0.99
CA SER A 730 0.95 -47.60 -0.07
C SER A 730 1.55 -48.88 0.52
N LEU A 731 0.94 -50.04 0.24
CA LEU A 731 1.54 -51.32 0.61
C LEU A 731 2.77 -51.58 -0.27
N ASP A 732 3.96 -51.65 0.33
CA ASP A 732 4.82 -52.81 0.09
C ASP A 732 5.75 -53.13 1.29
N SER A 733 5.62 -54.36 1.80
CA SER A 733 6.50 -55.10 2.71
C SER A 733 7.14 -54.47 3.98
N LYS A 734 6.64 -54.95 5.14
CA LYS A 734 7.31 -55.18 6.45
C LYS A 734 7.61 -53.99 7.39
N ASP A 735 7.30 -54.24 8.66
CA ASP A 735 7.49 -53.37 9.82
C ASP A 735 8.91 -52.79 9.95
N GLN A 736 8.98 -51.46 10.12
CA GLN A 736 10.09 -50.81 10.80
C GLN A 736 9.56 -49.67 11.69
N ARG A 737 9.58 -49.89 13.02
CA ARG A 737 9.73 -48.76 13.95
C ARG A 737 11.02 -48.04 13.53
N ARG A 738 10.96 -46.73 13.28
CA ARG A 738 12.18 -45.98 12.95
C ARG A 738 13.16 -46.08 14.11
N ILE A 739 14.31 -46.68 13.84
CA ILE A 739 15.40 -46.83 14.79
C ILE A 739 15.87 -45.43 15.19
N PRO A 740 15.91 -45.08 16.49
CA PRO A 740 16.52 -43.84 16.95
C PRO A 740 17.96 -43.72 16.45
N SER A 741 18.31 -42.59 15.83
CA SER A 741 19.61 -42.42 15.15
C SER A 741 20.82 -42.62 16.07
N HIS A 742 20.67 -42.37 17.38
CA HIS A 742 21.70 -42.59 18.39
C HIS A 742 21.90 -44.08 18.78
N PHE A 743 21.05 -45.00 18.31
CA PHE A 743 21.26 -46.45 18.44
C PHE A 743 22.09 -47.02 17.28
N LEU A 744 22.27 -46.27 16.19
CA LEU A 744 23.02 -46.71 15.02
C LEU A 744 24.51 -46.41 15.17
N CYS A 745 25.35 -47.40 14.86
CA CYS A 745 26.80 -47.22 14.81
C CYS A 745 27.16 -46.24 13.68
N PRO A 746 27.97 -45.19 13.93
CA PRO A 746 28.33 -44.26 12.87
C PRO A 746 29.16 -44.88 11.73
N ILE A 747 29.89 -45.97 11.99
CA ILE A 747 30.71 -46.68 10.98
C ILE A 747 29.85 -47.66 10.17
N PHE A 748 29.13 -48.57 10.85
CA PHE A 748 28.37 -49.64 10.19
C PHE A 748 26.94 -49.24 9.78
N GLN A 749 26.38 -48.17 10.34
CA GLN A 749 24.98 -47.75 10.16
C GLN A 749 23.95 -48.82 10.57
N GLU A 750 24.35 -49.76 11.43
CA GLU A 750 23.52 -50.81 12.04
C GLU A 750 23.31 -50.53 13.55
N ILE A 751 22.31 -51.15 14.17
CA ILE A 751 22.07 -51.03 15.63
C ILE A 751 23.27 -51.60 16.40
N MET A 752 23.84 -50.80 17.30
CA MET A 752 24.96 -51.21 18.15
C MET A 752 24.56 -52.33 19.12
N LYS A 753 25.31 -53.43 19.08
CA LYS A 753 25.19 -54.58 19.99
C LYS A 753 26.16 -54.49 21.16
N ASP A 754 27.33 -53.89 20.95
CA ASP A 754 28.37 -53.70 21.97
C ASP A 754 28.90 -52.25 21.92
N PRO A 755 28.06 -51.25 22.26
CA PRO A 755 28.41 -49.84 22.10
C PRO A 755 29.60 -49.42 22.99
N HIS A 756 30.64 -48.86 22.37
CA HIS A 756 31.87 -48.39 23.00
C HIS A 756 32.15 -46.92 22.68
N ILE A 757 32.51 -46.14 23.69
CA ILE A 757 32.93 -44.73 23.57
C ILE A 757 34.43 -44.68 23.25
N ALA A 758 34.82 -43.89 22.24
CA ALA A 758 36.22 -43.61 21.92
C ALA A 758 36.67 -42.24 22.50
N ALA A 759 37.96 -41.91 22.36
CA ALA A 759 38.56 -40.68 22.90
C ALA A 759 37.97 -39.37 22.36
N ASP A 760 37.21 -39.41 21.26
CA ASP A 760 36.46 -38.27 20.72
C ASP A 760 35.07 -38.07 21.35
N GLY A 761 34.69 -38.93 22.31
CA GLY A 761 33.39 -38.90 22.98
C GLY A 761 32.24 -39.51 22.17
N PHE A 762 32.48 -39.97 20.94
CA PHE A 762 31.46 -40.65 20.13
C PHE A 762 31.36 -42.12 20.53
N THR A 763 30.14 -42.67 20.44
CA THR A 763 29.89 -44.10 20.66
C THR A 763 29.81 -44.83 19.32
N TYR A 764 30.45 -46.01 19.25
CA TYR A 764 30.57 -46.86 18.08
C TYR A 764 30.24 -48.31 18.44
N GLU A 765 29.98 -49.16 17.44
CA GLU A 765 29.99 -50.61 17.64
C GLU A 765 31.42 -51.06 17.99
N GLY A 766 31.57 -51.89 19.02
CA GLY A 766 32.86 -52.28 19.59
C GLY A 766 33.81 -52.86 18.54
N ASP A 767 33.32 -53.78 17.72
CA ASP A 767 34.10 -54.39 16.63
C ASP A 767 34.42 -53.42 15.49
N ALA A 768 33.54 -52.45 15.22
CA ALA A 768 33.75 -51.45 14.16
C ALA A 768 34.93 -50.54 14.48
N ILE A 769 34.96 -49.98 15.69
CA ILE A 769 36.01 -49.05 16.12
C ILE A 769 37.34 -49.77 16.40
N ARG A 770 37.29 -51.01 16.91
CA ARG A 770 38.49 -51.88 17.01
C ARG A 770 39.03 -52.22 15.62
N GLY A 771 38.17 -52.54 14.65
CA GLY A 771 38.54 -52.77 13.26
C GLY A 771 39.24 -51.54 12.64
N TRP A 772 38.69 -50.35 12.84
CA TRP A 772 39.26 -49.09 12.38
C TRP A 772 40.69 -48.85 12.93
N PHE A 773 40.91 -49.05 14.23
CA PHE A 773 42.25 -48.92 14.83
C PHE A 773 43.21 -50.02 14.36
N ASN A 774 42.74 -51.26 14.22
CA ASN A 774 43.54 -52.38 13.72
C ASN A 774 43.94 -52.20 12.24
N SER A 775 43.18 -51.45 11.45
CA SER A 775 43.56 -51.01 10.10
C SER A 775 44.62 -49.90 10.07
N GLY A 776 45.13 -49.47 11.23
CA GLY A 776 46.22 -48.50 11.36
C GLY A 776 45.77 -47.04 11.49
N HIS A 777 44.47 -46.76 11.50
CA HIS A 777 43.95 -45.41 11.69
C HIS A 777 44.11 -44.95 13.14
N LYS A 778 44.55 -43.70 13.33
CA LYS A 778 44.65 -43.00 14.63
C LYS A 778 43.79 -41.74 14.66
N THR A 779 42.76 -41.70 13.82
CA THR A 779 41.82 -40.59 13.68
C THR A 779 40.41 -41.04 14.02
N SER A 780 39.59 -40.10 14.49
CA SER A 780 38.16 -40.25 14.72
C SER A 780 37.46 -40.65 13.41
N PRO A 781 36.69 -41.75 13.36
CA PRO A 781 35.87 -42.08 12.20
C PRO A 781 34.82 -41.00 11.88
N MET A 782 34.39 -40.21 12.87
CA MET A 782 33.35 -39.20 12.71
C MET A 782 33.86 -37.83 12.26
N THR A 783 35.03 -37.42 12.76
CA THR A 783 35.56 -36.06 12.53
C THR A 783 36.86 -36.04 11.72
N ASN A 784 37.48 -37.21 11.49
CA ASN A 784 38.81 -37.39 10.92
C ASN A 784 39.95 -36.64 11.65
N LEU A 785 39.69 -36.12 12.86
CA LEU A 785 40.69 -35.54 13.75
C LEU A 785 41.51 -36.62 14.43
N LYS A 786 42.75 -36.33 14.81
CA LYS A 786 43.61 -37.29 15.52
C LYS A 786 43.07 -37.53 16.94
N LEU A 787 42.92 -38.80 17.33
CA LEU A 787 42.51 -39.19 18.68
C LEU A 787 43.69 -39.07 19.66
N GLU A 788 43.39 -38.71 20.91
CA GLU A 788 44.38 -38.64 21.99
C GLU A 788 44.89 -40.02 22.39
N HIS A 789 43.97 -40.98 22.52
CA HIS A 789 44.23 -42.41 22.75
C HIS A 789 43.29 -43.29 21.93
N THR A 790 43.62 -44.58 21.82
CA THR A 790 42.79 -45.61 21.17
C THR A 790 42.02 -46.48 22.17
N ASP A 791 42.09 -46.15 23.46
CA ASP A 791 41.34 -46.87 24.49
C ASP A 791 39.83 -46.66 24.32
N LEU A 792 39.06 -47.69 24.63
CA LEU A 792 37.62 -47.75 24.42
C LEU A 792 36.90 -48.06 25.74
N LEU A 793 35.83 -47.31 26.03
CA LEU A 793 35.02 -47.47 27.24
C LEU A 793 33.63 -48.03 26.89
N PRO A 794 33.20 -49.18 27.44
CA PRO A 794 31.87 -49.72 27.18
C PRO A 794 30.74 -48.77 27.63
N ASN A 795 29.78 -48.50 26.75
CA ASN A 795 28.64 -47.62 27.01
C ASN A 795 27.41 -48.45 27.47
N TYR A 796 27.47 -48.95 28.70
CA TYR A 796 26.39 -49.76 29.29
C TYR A 796 25.04 -49.03 29.35
N ALA A 797 25.02 -47.70 29.44
CA ALA A 797 23.79 -46.91 29.43
C ALA A 797 23.08 -47.00 28.07
N LEU A 798 23.82 -46.81 26.97
CA LEU A 798 23.28 -46.95 25.62
C LEU A 798 22.91 -48.40 25.30
N TYR A 799 23.72 -49.36 25.75
CA TYR A 799 23.41 -50.80 25.62
C TYR A 799 22.05 -51.13 26.25
N ASN A 800 21.82 -50.71 27.50
CA ASN A 800 20.55 -50.94 28.19
C ASN A 800 19.37 -50.26 27.48
N ALA A 801 19.53 -49.02 27.01
CA ALA A 801 18.49 -48.31 26.26
C ALA A 801 18.12 -49.02 24.93
N ILE A 802 19.12 -49.59 24.24
CA ILE A 802 18.89 -50.40 23.04
C ILE A 802 18.15 -51.70 23.40
N GLN A 803 18.51 -52.36 24.51
CA GLN A 803 17.83 -53.57 24.97
C GLN A 803 16.38 -53.30 25.40
N GLU A 804 16.09 -52.22 26.12
CA GLU A 804 14.73 -51.83 26.47
C GLU A 804 13.88 -51.54 25.23
N TRP A 805 14.42 -50.82 24.24
CA TRP A 805 13.74 -50.57 22.97
C TRP A 805 13.48 -51.87 22.17
N GLN A 806 14.43 -52.80 22.16
CA GLN A 806 14.26 -54.13 21.55
C GLN A 806 13.23 -55.00 22.28
N GLN A 807 13.11 -54.90 23.61
CA GLN A 807 12.13 -55.66 24.40
C GLN A 807 10.71 -55.08 24.34
N GLN A 808 10.58 -53.78 24.08
CA GLN A 808 9.29 -53.12 23.84
C GLN A 808 8.79 -53.28 22.40
N SER A 809 9.51 -54.01 21.53
CA SER A 809 9.24 -54.12 20.08
C SER A 809 8.17 -55.13 19.71
#